data_AF-A0A076F6V2-F1
#
_entry.id   AF-A0A076F6V2-F1
#
_cell.length_a   1.000
_cell.length_b   1.000
_cell.length_c   1.000
_cell.angle_alpha   90.00
_cell.angle_beta   90.00
_cell.angle_gamma   90.00
#
_symmetry.space_group_name_H-M   'P 1'
#
loop_
_entity.id
_entity.type
_entity.pdbx_description
1 polymer ?
#
loop_
_entity_poly.entity_id
_entity_poly.type
_entity_poly.pdbx_seq_one_letter_code
_entity_poly.pdbx_strand_id
1 'polypeptide(L)'
;MDIKSFQVNLDLAKFKFDEYADIAKQNEDISKKRAEIYGTDRNFNKISENESENYIAIKNNEPITYKKYKDYVIYSDNKDLLYYEGSHAHYVITKDTDTNFISKLSLVDKMFLLNKNDTTDEKIVVKDDKYFMQKMIDDMIIEQTSFMLDKKLDPNYDVWYFFGAGRNHSYANKFTPDAEHYEIKNYSNPNQAIPNSYYLNSYANSNLINTKFGKAELFLDLAGDNDKLGVGSFNSNSQLFRFDSDGNGFVDKNDDYFDKLKVRAYDENGNEIIKKLSEVVDSINLKDFIDSKSNALNKWKKDVSGNGWDEKTYKQQFDMINSYNPYSNFKAEIRYESMNNNDIKELSKLADKDGWIDASDLQGLANLAYAKKGFNGNYKLEELNYSNDKVGSYNQYSKFNSLYEDYMAEINALNGFFDSYKQSASSEILAEFVDIIKNPSLKSTLMLNLEKEFTNLTGLKFTLANLEKVKNSFESDRSLAANMLKDTDALSAIRINKNGTFTLRFNSGREINVDKLYKDSGKAFDIELNINADFMSEDELNQSLDLSVSMANIKDKLTGEVQTKSLKELGVKIINKLLNGKFALHTNDGKSIIVDQIYTKIDQNQDTKENSGLNKEDDKLNRQNNELNLINDKVRFYPKPLRVWA
;
A
#
# COMPACT_ATOMS: atom_id res chain seq x y z
N MET A 1 -55.74 -30.12 53.95
CA MET A 1 -54.41 -30.74 54.20
C MET A 1 -53.62 -29.76 55.04
N ASP A 2 -53.38 -30.14 56.29
CA ASP A 2 -53.08 -29.24 57.40
C ASP A 2 -51.57 -29.09 57.63
N ILE A 3 -51.15 -27.84 57.82
CA ILE A 3 -49.77 -27.34 57.95
C ILE A 3 -49.32 -27.61 59.40
N LYS A 4 -49.17 -28.89 59.75
CA LYS A 4 -48.77 -29.30 61.12
C LYS A 4 -47.70 -30.40 61.19
N SER A 5 -47.05 -30.77 60.08
CA SER A 5 -46.08 -31.88 60.09
C SER A 5 -44.63 -31.54 59.76
N PHE A 6 -44.17 -30.27 59.81
CA PHE A 6 -42.75 -29.94 59.56
C PHE A 6 -42.10 -29.00 60.58
N GLN A 7 -42.47 -29.14 61.85
CA GLN A 7 -41.68 -28.60 62.96
C GLN A 7 -40.82 -29.71 63.57
N VAL A 8 -39.64 -29.94 62.98
CA VAL A 8 -38.53 -30.64 63.65
C VAL A 8 -37.22 -29.94 63.31
N ASN A 9 -36.65 -29.30 64.34
CA ASN A 9 -35.23 -28.98 64.57
C ASN A 9 -34.48 -28.03 63.61
N LEU A 10 -34.67 -26.72 63.79
CA LEU A 10 -33.59 -25.75 63.60
C LEU A 10 -33.52 -24.87 64.86
N ASP A 11 -32.61 -25.25 65.75
CA ASP A 11 -32.29 -24.51 66.98
C ASP A 11 -31.50 -23.25 66.61
N LEU A 12 -32.23 -22.18 66.29
CA LEU A 12 -31.71 -20.86 65.91
C LEU A 12 -30.92 -20.16 67.03
N ALA A 13 -30.88 -20.72 68.25
CA ALA A 13 -30.11 -20.18 69.37
C ALA A 13 -28.59 -20.45 69.29
N LYS A 14 -28.12 -21.21 68.29
CA LYS A 14 -26.68 -21.49 68.06
C LYS A 14 -26.04 -20.74 66.90
N PHE A 15 -26.77 -19.89 66.19
CA PHE A 15 -26.15 -19.00 65.20
C PHE A 15 -25.45 -17.85 65.92
N LYS A 16 -24.11 -17.92 66.03
CA LYS A 16 -23.30 -16.81 66.51
C LYS A 16 -23.39 -15.67 65.49
N PHE A 17 -24.16 -14.64 65.81
CA PHE A 17 -24.28 -13.40 65.03
C PHE A 17 -23.00 -12.52 65.07
N ASP A 18 -22.01 -12.91 65.86
CA ASP A 18 -20.78 -12.13 66.08
C ASP A 18 -19.94 -11.96 64.80
N GLU A 19 -20.01 -12.89 63.84
CA GLU A 19 -19.24 -12.82 62.58
C GLU A 19 -19.82 -11.84 61.56
N TYR A 20 -21.07 -11.41 61.71
CA TYR A 20 -21.74 -10.45 60.81
C TYR A 20 -21.94 -9.07 61.44
N ALA A 21 -21.62 -8.90 62.72
CA ALA A 21 -21.73 -7.63 63.42
C ALA A 21 -20.81 -6.55 62.81
N ASP A 22 -19.62 -6.93 62.35
CA ASP A 22 -18.68 -6.03 61.69
C ASP A 22 -19.14 -5.61 60.28
N ILE A 23 -19.81 -6.50 59.55
CA ILE A 23 -20.39 -6.21 58.23
C ILE A 23 -21.62 -5.30 58.36
N ALA A 24 -22.45 -5.52 59.38
CA ALA A 24 -23.57 -4.64 59.69
C ALA A 24 -23.10 -3.24 60.11
N LYS A 25 -22.03 -3.14 60.91
CA LYS A 25 -21.41 -1.86 61.29
C LYS A 25 -20.78 -1.13 60.11
N GLN A 26 -20.05 -1.83 59.24
CA GLN A 26 -19.49 -1.22 58.02
C GLN A 26 -20.59 -0.69 57.09
N ASN A 27 -21.70 -1.42 56.93
CA ASN A 27 -22.84 -0.97 56.14
C ASN A 27 -23.57 0.24 56.75
N GLU A 28 -23.62 0.31 58.09
CA GLU A 28 -24.19 1.46 58.80
C GLU A 28 -23.31 2.71 58.66
N ASP A 29 -21.99 2.57 58.76
CA ASP A 29 -21.03 3.68 58.58
C ASP A 29 -20.96 4.16 57.13
N ILE A 30 -21.07 3.26 56.14
CA ILE A 30 -21.18 3.60 54.72
C ILE A 30 -22.50 4.33 54.44
N SER A 31 -23.61 3.89 55.06
CA SER A 31 -24.91 4.55 54.91
C SER A 31 -24.94 5.94 55.55
N LYS A 32 -24.28 6.12 56.70
CA LYS A 32 -24.11 7.44 57.34
C LYS A 32 -23.26 8.39 56.49
N LYS A 33 -22.12 7.92 55.95
CA LYS A 33 -21.30 8.71 55.01
C LYS A 33 -22.05 9.07 53.73
N ARG A 34 -22.90 8.17 53.19
CA ARG A 34 -23.77 8.48 52.04
C ARG A 34 -24.80 9.56 52.37
N ALA A 35 -25.39 9.53 53.55
CA ALA A 35 -26.36 10.55 53.98
C ALA A 35 -25.69 11.93 54.21
N GLU A 36 -24.45 11.96 54.70
CA GLU A 36 -23.66 13.18 54.90
C GLU A 36 -23.18 13.81 53.59
N ILE A 37 -22.83 13.00 52.57
CA ILE A 37 -22.30 13.50 51.29
C ILE A 37 -23.43 13.97 50.35
N TYR A 38 -24.57 13.28 50.32
CA TYR A 38 -25.59 13.48 49.28
C TYR A 38 -26.89 14.14 49.79
N GLY A 39 -27.06 14.31 51.10
CA GLY A 39 -28.35 14.71 51.68
C GLY A 39 -29.44 13.64 51.44
N THR A 40 -30.61 13.79 52.08
CA THR A 40 -31.68 12.76 52.07
C THR A 40 -32.48 12.66 50.77
N ASP A 41 -32.02 13.24 49.67
CA ASP A 41 -32.80 13.34 48.44
C ASP A 41 -32.59 12.10 47.56
N ARG A 42 -33.59 11.22 47.50
CA ARG A 42 -33.57 9.95 46.74
C ARG A 42 -33.90 10.13 45.25
N ASN A 43 -33.67 11.30 44.69
CA ASN A 43 -34.02 11.61 43.30
C ASN A 43 -32.77 11.87 42.46
N PHE A 44 -32.44 10.86 41.65
CA PHE A 44 -31.35 10.76 40.67
C PHE A 44 -31.43 11.81 39.54
N ASN A 45 -31.26 13.11 39.80
CA ASN A 45 -31.45 14.14 38.77
C ASN A 45 -30.39 15.26 38.68
N LYS A 46 -29.16 15.03 39.15
CA LYS A 46 -28.02 15.90 38.79
C LYS A 46 -26.79 15.06 38.47
N ILE A 47 -26.66 14.68 37.20
CA ILE A 47 -25.48 14.00 36.67
C ILE A 47 -24.58 15.08 36.05
N SER A 48 -23.38 15.25 36.60
CA SER A 48 -22.30 16.03 35.99
C SER A 48 -21.64 15.20 34.89
N GLU A 49 -21.21 15.83 33.80
CA GLU A 49 -20.90 15.19 32.52
C GLU A 49 -19.59 14.35 32.47
N ASN A 50 -18.88 14.09 33.57
CA ASN A 50 -17.57 13.41 33.47
C ASN A 50 -17.07 12.60 34.69
N GLU A 51 -17.93 12.25 35.65
CA GLU A 51 -17.46 11.53 36.85
C GLU A 51 -17.74 10.02 36.80
N SER A 52 -16.68 9.21 36.91
CA SER A 52 -16.81 7.77 37.10
C SER A 52 -17.14 7.46 38.56
N GLU A 53 -18.26 6.78 38.83
CA GLU A 53 -18.68 6.44 40.20
C GLU A 53 -18.39 4.97 40.51
N ASN A 54 -17.75 4.71 41.66
CA ASN A 54 -17.49 3.37 42.18
C ASN A 54 -18.61 2.94 43.13
N TYR A 55 -19.13 1.74 42.94
CA TYR A 55 -20.22 1.18 43.73
C TYR A 55 -19.88 -0.23 44.24
N ILE A 56 -20.47 -0.60 45.38
CA ILE A 56 -20.44 -1.96 45.92
C ILE A 56 -21.88 -2.47 45.91
N ALA A 57 -22.13 -3.60 45.26
CA ALA A 57 -23.40 -4.32 45.24
C ALA A 57 -23.21 -5.78 45.69
N ILE A 58 -24.31 -6.52 45.85
CA ILE A 58 -24.27 -7.95 46.17
C ILE A 58 -25.02 -8.68 45.05
N LYS A 59 -24.36 -9.64 44.39
CA LYS A 59 -24.94 -10.52 43.37
C LYS A 59 -24.63 -11.96 43.77
N ASN A 60 -25.65 -12.83 43.82
CA ASN A 60 -25.52 -14.23 44.26
C ASN A 60 -24.82 -14.40 45.63
N ASN A 61 -25.14 -13.56 46.62
CA ASN A 61 -24.54 -13.53 47.96
C ASN A 61 -23.02 -13.22 48.02
N GLU A 62 -22.41 -12.77 46.92
CA GLU A 62 -21.02 -12.28 46.93
C GLU A 62 -21.00 -10.75 46.68
N PRO A 63 -20.14 -10.00 47.40
CA PRO A 63 -19.99 -8.56 47.18
C PRO A 63 -19.29 -8.32 45.84
N ILE A 64 -19.94 -7.59 44.93
CA ILE A 64 -19.37 -7.17 43.65
C ILE A 64 -19.03 -5.68 43.70
N THR A 65 -17.90 -5.29 43.11
CA THR A 65 -17.57 -3.88 42.90
C THR A 65 -17.87 -3.55 41.45
N TYR A 66 -18.60 -2.46 41.19
CA TYR A 66 -18.90 -2.02 39.84
C TYR A 66 -18.59 -0.54 39.61
N LYS A 67 -18.14 -0.23 38.39
CA LYS A 67 -17.84 1.12 37.92
C LYS A 67 -18.76 1.43 36.76
N LYS A 68 -19.54 2.51 36.89
CA LYS A 68 -20.52 2.92 35.87
C LYS A 68 -19.97 4.05 35.02
N TYR A 69 -20.00 3.87 33.71
CA TYR A 69 -19.78 4.89 32.69
C TYR A 69 -21.13 5.20 32.02
N LYS A 70 -21.20 6.30 31.26
CA LYS A 70 -22.45 6.81 30.65
C LYS A 70 -23.29 5.71 29.97
N ASP A 71 -22.63 4.76 29.31
CA ASP A 71 -23.27 3.69 28.51
C ASP A 71 -22.88 2.26 28.92
N TYR A 72 -22.08 2.07 29.99
CA TYR A 72 -21.50 0.76 30.35
C TYR A 72 -21.39 0.51 31.85
N VAL A 73 -21.48 -0.75 32.25
CA VAL A 73 -21.20 -1.21 33.62
C VAL A 73 -20.09 -2.25 33.59
N ILE A 74 -19.02 -2.01 34.35
CA ILE A 74 -17.97 -3.01 34.59
C ILE A 74 -18.15 -3.54 36.01
N TYR A 75 -18.27 -4.85 36.20
CA TYR A 75 -18.32 -5.45 37.55
C TYR A 75 -17.35 -6.61 37.69
N SER A 76 -16.83 -6.80 38.92
CA SER A 76 -15.96 -7.94 39.26
C SER A 76 -16.65 -8.88 40.24
N ASP A 77 -16.47 -10.18 40.04
CA ASP A 77 -16.97 -11.26 40.91
C ASP A 77 -16.02 -11.63 42.07
N ASN A 78 -14.97 -10.83 42.31
CA ASN A 78 -13.88 -11.10 43.27
C ASN A 78 -13.08 -12.39 43.01
N LYS A 79 -13.23 -13.08 41.88
CA LYS A 79 -12.55 -14.35 41.53
C LYS A 79 -11.82 -14.28 40.17
N ASP A 80 -11.18 -13.15 39.91
CA ASP A 80 -10.32 -12.92 38.75
C ASP A 80 -11.01 -12.65 37.41
N LEU A 81 -12.32 -12.44 37.39
CA LEU A 81 -13.07 -12.04 36.18
C LEU A 81 -13.59 -10.60 36.26
N LEU A 82 -13.66 -9.98 35.08
CA LEU A 82 -14.28 -8.68 34.83
C LEU A 82 -15.38 -8.85 33.80
N TYR A 83 -16.55 -8.36 34.15
CA TYR A 83 -17.74 -8.41 33.32
C TYR A 83 -17.99 -7.02 32.77
N TYR A 84 -18.12 -6.93 31.45
CA TYR A 84 -18.46 -5.72 30.74
C TYR A 84 -19.89 -5.85 30.19
N GLU A 85 -20.77 -4.96 30.64
CA GLU A 85 -22.18 -4.92 30.24
C GLU A 85 -22.45 -3.65 29.44
N GLY A 86 -22.78 -3.83 28.17
CA GLY A 86 -23.32 -2.79 27.29
C GLY A 86 -24.82 -2.97 27.07
N SER A 87 -25.43 -2.09 26.28
CA SER A 87 -26.88 -2.09 26.03
C SER A 87 -27.42 -3.34 25.31
N HIS A 88 -26.55 -4.15 24.69
CA HIS A 88 -26.95 -5.35 23.93
C HIS A 88 -26.02 -6.58 24.10
N ALA A 89 -25.01 -6.54 24.99
CA ALA A 89 -24.05 -7.64 25.12
C ALA A 89 -23.37 -7.72 26.51
N HIS A 90 -23.04 -8.94 26.92
CA HIS A 90 -22.31 -9.29 28.14
C HIS A 90 -20.99 -9.97 27.78
N TYR A 91 -19.87 -9.35 28.11
CA TYR A 91 -18.54 -9.93 27.87
C TYR A 91 -17.81 -10.20 29.17
N VAL A 92 -16.97 -11.22 29.18
CA VAL A 92 -16.13 -11.56 30.33
C VAL A 92 -14.68 -11.62 29.90
N ILE A 93 -13.82 -10.95 30.65
CA ILE A 93 -12.37 -10.98 30.49
C ILE A 93 -11.73 -11.33 31.82
N THR A 94 -10.51 -11.86 31.78
CA THR A 94 -9.74 -12.06 33.02
C THR A 94 -9.20 -10.72 33.52
N LYS A 95 -9.04 -10.58 34.85
CA LYS A 95 -8.36 -9.42 35.46
C LYS A 95 -6.93 -9.29 34.97
N ASP A 96 -6.22 -10.40 34.80
CA ASP A 96 -4.84 -10.41 34.31
C ASP A 96 -4.75 -9.87 32.89
N THR A 97 -5.67 -10.26 32.00
CA THR A 97 -5.78 -9.68 30.66
C THR A 97 -6.01 -8.17 30.73
N ASP A 98 -6.95 -7.71 31.57
CA ASP A 98 -7.30 -6.29 31.67
C ASP A 98 -6.17 -5.42 32.26
N THR A 99 -5.48 -5.94 33.27
CA THR A 99 -4.47 -5.23 34.05
C THR A 99 -3.06 -5.37 33.50
N ASN A 100 -2.78 -6.38 32.69
CA ASN A 100 -1.48 -6.59 32.04
C ASN A 100 -1.56 -6.37 30.53
N PHE A 101 -2.27 -7.24 29.81
CA PHE A 101 -2.21 -7.34 28.35
C PHE A 101 -2.83 -6.14 27.62
N ILE A 102 -4.09 -5.82 27.92
CA ILE A 102 -4.79 -4.66 27.32
C ILE A 102 -4.76 -3.41 28.21
N SER A 103 -3.90 -3.37 29.23
CA SER A 103 -3.85 -2.29 30.23
C SER A 103 -3.63 -0.89 29.65
N LYS A 104 -2.95 -0.80 28.51
CA LYS A 104 -2.65 0.45 27.80
C LYS A 104 -3.79 0.95 26.92
N LEU A 105 -4.79 0.11 26.65
CA LEU A 105 -5.95 0.51 25.84
C LEU A 105 -6.90 1.41 26.63
N SER A 106 -7.42 2.42 25.94
CA SER A 106 -8.53 3.19 26.48
C SER A 106 -9.76 2.29 26.65
N LEU A 107 -10.67 2.65 27.56
CA LEU A 107 -11.92 1.90 27.74
C LEU A 107 -12.73 1.81 26.44
N VAL A 108 -12.70 2.85 25.62
CA VAL A 108 -13.40 2.88 24.32
C VAL A 108 -12.81 1.83 23.38
N ASP A 109 -11.48 1.71 23.31
CA ASP A 109 -10.82 0.74 22.44
C ASP A 109 -11.04 -0.70 22.94
N LYS A 110 -10.99 -0.92 24.26
CA LYS A 110 -11.35 -2.22 24.87
C LYS A 110 -12.78 -2.62 24.49
N MET A 111 -13.72 -1.67 24.55
CA MET A 111 -15.12 -1.91 24.20
C MET A 111 -15.33 -2.13 22.72
N PHE A 112 -14.59 -1.43 21.86
CA PHE A 112 -14.61 -1.70 20.43
C PHE A 112 -14.15 -3.13 20.12
N LEU A 113 -13.02 -3.56 20.69
CA LEU A 113 -12.51 -4.94 20.49
C LEU A 113 -13.48 -6.01 20.98
N LEU A 114 -14.20 -5.74 22.07
CA LEU A 114 -15.18 -6.66 22.64
C LEU A 114 -16.50 -6.70 21.85
N ASN A 115 -16.99 -5.57 21.34
CA ASN A 115 -18.26 -5.50 20.60
C ASN A 115 -18.16 -5.99 19.14
N LYS A 116 -16.95 -6.13 18.60
CA LYS A 116 -16.73 -6.34 17.17
C LYS A 116 -16.89 -7.80 16.72
N ASN A 117 -17.85 -8.02 15.81
CA ASN A 117 -18.11 -9.30 15.11
C ASN A 117 -18.44 -10.49 16.01
N ASP A 118 -18.79 -10.27 17.27
CA ASP A 118 -19.30 -11.33 18.13
C ASP A 118 -20.83 -11.39 17.98
N THR A 119 -21.34 -12.52 17.48
CA THR A 119 -22.75 -12.87 17.64
C THR A 119 -23.01 -13.02 19.12
N THR A 120 -24.05 -12.37 19.64
CA THR A 120 -24.50 -12.48 21.03
C THR A 120 -25.04 -13.89 21.27
N ASP A 121 -24.15 -14.88 21.36
CA ASP A 121 -24.52 -16.20 21.82
C ASP A 121 -24.88 -16.11 23.31
N GLU A 122 -25.93 -16.81 23.72
CA GLU A 122 -26.41 -16.85 25.12
C GLU A 122 -25.37 -17.41 26.11
N LYS A 123 -24.21 -17.88 25.63
CA LYS A 123 -23.13 -18.44 26.45
C LYS A 123 -22.04 -17.40 26.69
N ILE A 124 -21.79 -17.12 27.96
CA ILE A 124 -20.66 -16.30 28.42
C ILE A 124 -19.35 -16.99 28.03
N VAL A 125 -18.58 -16.38 27.12
CA VAL A 125 -17.23 -16.82 26.74
C VAL A 125 -16.21 -15.87 27.36
N VAL A 126 -15.26 -16.40 28.13
CA VAL A 126 -14.13 -15.62 28.67
C VAL A 126 -13.18 -15.32 27.51
N LYS A 127 -12.89 -14.04 27.30
CA LYS A 127 -11.92 -13.57 26.31
C LYS A 127 -10.58 -13.33 27.00
N ASP A 128 -9.54 -13.97 26.50
CA ASP A 128 -8.18 -13.94 27.00
C ASP A 128 -7.25 -13.11 26.11
N ASP A 129 -5.97 -13.03 26.46
CA ASP A 129 -4.94 -12.31 25.72
C ASP A 129 -4.90 -12.72 24.23
N LYS A 130 -5.11 -14.01 23.95
CA LYS A 130 -5.10 -14.58 22.60
C LYS A 130 -6.20 -14.00 21.75
N TYR A 131 -7.42 -13.95 22.28
CA TYR A 131 -8.55 -13.34 21.59
C TYR A 131 -8.25 -11.90 21.17
N PHE A 132 -7.72 -11.10 22.10
CA PHE A 132 -7.40 -9.69 21.83
C PHE A 132 -6.26 -9.53 20.84
N MET A 133 -5.18 -10.30 20.98
CA MET A 133 -4.04 -10.25 20.06
C MET A 133 -4.49 -10.58 18.63
N GLN A 134 -5.24 -11.66 18.44
CA GLN A 134 -5.74 -12.07 17.13
C GLN A 134 -6.60 -10.96 16.51
N LYS A 135 -7.56 -10.40 17.26
CA LYS A 135 -8.43 -9.32 16.76
C LYS A 135 -7.64 -8.09 16.32
N MET A 136 -6.63 -7.68 17.08
CA MET A 136 -5.79 -6.54 16.72
C MET A 136 -4.98 -6.80 15.46
N ILE A 137 -4.39 -8.00 15.34
CA ILE A 137 -3.65 -8.41 14.14
C ILE A 137 -4.56 -8.48 12.91
N ASP A 138 -5.73 -9.11 13.03
CA ASP A 138 -6.71 -9.22 11.95
C ASP A 138 -7.10 -7.83 11.45
N ASP A 139 -7.33 -6.89 12.36
CA ASP A 139 -7.68 -5.53 11.99
C ASP A 139 -6.56 -4.80 11.24
N MET A 140 -5.31 -4.97 11.67
CA MET A 140 -4.17 -4.40 10.96
C MET A 140 -4.02 -5.01 9.56
N ILE A 141 -4.22 -6.32 9.41
CA ILE A 141 -4.22 -7.01 8.12
C ILE A 141 -5.36 -6.49 7.23
N ILE A 142 -6.57 -6.32 7.78
CA ILE A 142 -7.73 -5.81 7.06
C ILE A 142 -7.50 -4.37 6.60
N GLU A 143 -6.97 -3.53 7.47
CA GLU A 143 -6.63 -2.13 7.18
C GLU A 143 -5.64 -2.06 6.01
N GLN A 144 -4.50 -2.75 6.16
CA GLN A 144 -3.45 -2.77 5.15
C GLN A 144 -3.94 -3.36 3.82
N THR A 145 -4.62 -4.52 3.85
CA THR A 145 -5.12 -5.20 2.64
C THR A 145 -6.14 -4.33 1.90
N SER A 146 -7.08 -3.74 2.64
CA SER A 146 -8.10 -2.87 2.06
C SER A 146 -7.49 -1.62 1.46
N PHE A 147 -6.51 -1.02 2.14
CA PHE A 147 -5.76 0.12 1.62
C PHE A 147 -4.98 -0.23 0.35
N MET A 148 -4.24 -1.35 0.33
CA MET A 148 -3.49 -1.81 -0.85
C MET A 148 -4.40 -2.05 -2.06
N LEU A 149 -5.64 -2.49 -1.83
CA LEU A 149 -6.64 -2.71 -2.87
C LEU A 149 -7.52 -1.47 -3.14
N ASP A 150 -7.36 -0.37 -2.41
CA ASP A 150 -8.25 0.81 -2.47
C ASP A 150 -9.73 0.45 -2.31
N LYS A 151 -9.99 -0.40 -1.32
CA LYS A 151 -11.32 -0.70 -0.84
C LYS A 151 -11.65 0.20 0.33
N LYS A 152 -12.91 0.64 0.39
CA LYS A 152 -13.43 1.22 1.62
C LYS A 152 -13.37 0.17 2.71
N LEU A 153 -12.84 0.57 3.87
CA LEU A 153 -12.95 -0.23 5.08
C LEU A 153 -14.44 -0.41 5.39
N ASP A 154 -14.84 -1.65 5.65
CA ASP A 154 -16.19 -1.92 6.13
C ASP A 154 -16.35 -1.22 7.49
N PRO A 155 -17.43 -0.44 7.71
CA PRO A 155 -17.72 0.23 8.97
C PRO A 155 -17.68 -0.69 10.20
N ASN A 156 -17.93 -1.99 10.05
CA ASN A 156 -17.80 -2.98 11.13
C ASN A 156 -16.34 -3.16 11.60
N TYR A 157 -15.39 -2.74 10.77
CA TYR A 157 -13.96 -2.74 11.07
C TYR A 157 -13.41 -1.33 11.33
N ASP A 158 -14.22 -0.30 11.10
CA ASP A 158 -13.88 1.09 11.27
C ASP A 158 -14.42 1.64 12.60
N VAL A 159 -13.52 2.05 13.49
CA VAL A 159 -13.86 2.65 14.80
C VAL A 159 -14.70 3.93 14.63
N TRP A 160 -14.64 4.56 13.44
CA TRP A 160 -15.34 5.79 13.08
C TRP A 160 -16.86 5.71 13.29
N TYR A 161 -17.47 4.56 12.96
CA TYR A 161 -18.93 4.47 12.85
C TYR A 161 -19.62 4.13 14.18
N PHE A 162 -18.91 3.55 15.14
CA PHE A 162 -19.52 3.14 16.41
C PHE A 162 -19.66 4.29 17.41
N PHE A 163 -18.83 5.36 17.31
CA PHE A 163 -18.80 6.43 18.32
C PHE A 163 -18.69 7.88 17.80
N GLY A 164 -18.78 8.13 16.49
CA GLY A 164 -18.97 9.49 15.95
C GLY A 164 -17.82 10.50 16.15
N ALA A 165 -16.61 10.03 16.48
CA ALA A 165 -15.42 10.87 16.55
C ALA A 165 -14.47 10.52 15.40
N GLY A 166 -14.21 11.49 14.51
CA GLY A 166 -13.43 11.28 13.29
C GLY A 166 -11.97 10.96 13.55
N ARG A 167 -11.64 9.68 13.76
CA ARG A 167 -10.29 9.24 14.08
C ARG A 167 -9.87 8.07 13.20
N ASN A 168 -9.13 8.40 12.14
CA ASN A 168 -8.47 7.41 11.29
C ASN A 168 -7.16 7.05 12.00
N HIS A 169 -7.13 5.92 12.72
CA HIS A 169 -6.00 5.53 13.56
C HIS A 169 -5.46 4.17 13.12
N SER A 170 -4.22 4.14 12.64
CA SER A 170 -3.43 2.91 12.70
C SER A 170 -3.38 2.41 14.15
N TYR A 171 -3.47 1.10 14.36
CA TYR A 171 -3.27 0.48 15.68
C TYR A 171 -1.92 0.87 16.31
N ALA A 172 -0.88 1.19 15.53
CA ALA A 172 0.40 1.71 16.03
C ALA A 172 0.24 3.00 16.85
N ASN A 173 -0.64 3.91 16.41
CA ASN A 173 -0.88 5.20 17.05
C ASN A 173 -1.84 5.11 18.25
N LYS A 174 -2.61 4.02 18.39
CA LYS A 174 -3.54 3.81 19.51
C LYS A 174 -2.85 3.45 20.84
N PHE A 175 -1.60 2.98 20.80
CA PHE A 175 -0.86 2.48 21.97
C PHE A 175 0.30 3.38 22.42
N THR A 176 0.50 4.50 21.75
CA THR A 176 1.49 5.51 22.12
C THR A 176 0.72 6.76 22.54
N PRO A 177 0.57 7.04 23.85
CA PRO A 177 -0.23 8.15 24.37
C PRO A 177 0.21 9.54 23.85
N ASP A 178 1.47 9.63 23.38
CA ASP A 178 2.12 10.87 22.95
C ASP A 178 2.37 10.93 21.42
N ALA A 179 1.79 10.03 20.62
CA ALA A 179 1.88 10.14 19.17
C ALA A 179 1.02 11.32 18.69
N GLU A 180 1.66 12.45 18.41
CA GLU A 180 1.02 13.64 17.84
C GLU A 180 0.21 13.26 16.58
N HIS A 181 -0.94 13.93 16.40
CA HIS A 181 -1.87 13.65 15.32
C HIS A 181 -1.28 14.01 13.95
N TYR A 182 -0.78 13.04 13.19
CA TYR A 182 -0.35 13.26 11.82
C TYR A 182 -1.55 13.23 10.86
N GLU A 183 -1.88 14.37 10.24
CA GLU A 183 -2.91 14.44 9.21
C GLU A 183 -2.40 13.80 7.90
N ILE A 184 -3.04 12.70 7.48
CA ILE A 184 -2.84 12.04 6.17
C ILE A 184 -2.99 13.04 4.99
N LYS A 185 -3.66 14.17 5.18
CA LYS A 185 -3.91 15.21 4.16
C LYS A 185 -2.63 15.88 3.62
N ASN A 186 -1.49 15.74 4.30
CA ASN A 186 -0.23 16.34 3.85
C ASN A 186 0.51 15.52 2.80
N TYR A 187 0.09 14.27 2.57
CA TYR A 187 0.72 13.36 1.62
C TYR A 187 -0.23 13.04 0.47
N SER A 188 0.36 12.89 -0.71
CA SER A 188 -0.38 12.56 -1.94
C SER A 188 -1.27 11.34 -1.71
N ASN A 189 -2.55 11.43 -2.06
CA ASN A 189 -3.42 10.25 -2.03
C ASN A 189 -2.83 9.19 -3.00
N PRO A 190 -2.46 7.99 -2.53
CA PRO A 190 -1.82 6.93 -3.31
C PRO A 190 -2.71 6.36 -4.42
N ASN A 191 -3.97 6.83 -4.50
CA ASN A 191 -5.00 6.39 -5.44
C ASN A 191 -4.79 6.80 -6.89
N GLN A 192 -3.72 7.52 -7.22
CA GLN A 192 -3.20 7.51 -8.59
C GLN A 192 -2.48 6.19 -8.85
N ALA A 193 -3.22 5.18 -9.27
CA ALA A 193 -2.61 3.92 -9.69
C ALA A 193 -3.31 3.25 -10.86
N ILE A 194 -4.60 3.50 -11.10
CA ILE A 194 -5.34 2.84 -12.17
C ILE A 194 -5.62 3.84 -13.30
N PRO A 195 -5.41 3.47 -14.57
CA PRO A 195 -5.81 4.32 -15.69
C PRO A 195 -7.31 4.66 -15.66
N ASN A 196 -7.69 5.77 -16.29
CA ASN A 196 -9.09 6.16 -16.43
C ASN A 196 -9.93 4.98 -16.98
N SER A 197 -11.06 4.69 -16.33
CA SER A 197 -11.87 3.48 -16.59
C SER A 197 -12.33 3.34 -18.05
N TYR A 198 -12.51 4.45 -18.79
CA TYR A 198 -12.84 4.40 -20.22
C TYR A 198 -11.74 3.73 -21.06
N TYR A 199 -10.49 3.90 -20.65
CA TYR A 199 -9.32 3.30 -21.28
C TYR A 199 -9.03 1.88 -20.79
N LEU A 200 -9.84 1.31 -19.90
CA LEU A 200 -9.70 -0.08 -19.48
C LEU A 200 -10.60 -1.00 -20.33
N ASN A 201 -10.05 -2.12 -20.78
CA ASN A 201 -10.80 -3.11 -21.56
C ASN A 201 -11.61 -4.06 -20.65
N SER A 202 -12.33 -5.03 -21.25
CA SER A 202 -13.14 -5.98 -20.49
C SER A 202 -12.33 -6.92 -19.61
N TYR A 203 -11.09 -7.24 -20.00
CA TYR A 203 -10.20 -8.08 -19.20
C TYR A 203 -9.71 -7.34 -17.95
N ALA A 204 -9.40 -6.05 -18.06
CA ALA A 204 -9.06 -5.20 -16.92
C ALA A 204 -10.22 -5.04 -15.92
N ASN A 205 -11.46 -4.99 -16.42
CA ASN A 205 -12.68 -4.85 -15.60
C ASN A 205 -13.27 -6.19 -15.14
N SER A 206 -12.65 -7.32 -15.52
CA SER A 206 -13.00 -8.67 -15.05
C SER A 206 -12.44 -8.91 -13.65
N ASN A 207 -13.04 -9.83 -12.89
CA ASN A 207 -12.48 -10.38 -11.65
C ASN A 207 -11.73 -11.71 -11.86
N LEU A 208 -11.64 -12.17 -13.11
CA LEU A 208 -10.95 -13.39 -13.51
C LEU A 208 -9.72 -13.06 -14.35
N ILE A 209 -8.58 -13.68 -14.03
CA ILE A 209 -7.37 -13.68 -14.85
C ILE A 209 -7.24 -14.96 -15.66
N ASN A 210 -6.51 -14.89 -16.77
CA ASN A 210 -6.12 -16.05 -17.56
C ASN A 210 -4.85 -16.67 -16.96
N THR A 211 -4.85 -17.99 -16.80
CA THR A 211 -3.69 -18.77 -16.33
C THR A 211 -3.42 -19.94 -17.26
N LYS A 212 -2.27 -20.61 -17.11
CA LYS A 212 -1.97 -21.84 -17.86
C LYS A 212 -2.94 -23.01 -17.59
N PHE A 213 -3.74 -22.93 -16.52
CA PHE A 213 -4.72 -23.96 -16.15
C PHE A 213 -6.17 -23.56 -16.48
N GLY A 214 -6.42 -22.32 -16.92
CA GLY A 214 -7.77 -21.79 -17.16
C GLY A 214 -7.98 -20.44 -16.47
N LYS A 215 -9.23 -20.06 -16.24
CA LYS A 215 -9.57 -18.79 -15.58
C LYS A 215 -9.63 -18.96 -14.07
N ALA A 216 -9.11 -17.99 -13.33
CA ALA A 216 -9.13 -17.99 -11.86
C ALA A 216 -9.38 -16.60 -11.28
N GLU A 217 -9.90 -16.55 -10.06
CA GLU A 217 -10.07 -15.32 -9.28
C GLU A 217 -8.74 -14.95 -8.61
N LEU A 218 -8.35 -13.68 -8.68
CA LEU A 218 -7.14 -13.17 -8.03
C LEU A 218 -7.49 -12.64 -6.63
N PHE A 219 -6.61 -12.90 -5.66
CA PHE A 219 -6.69 -12.32 -4.32
C PHE A 219 -5.32 -12.07 -3.70
N LEU A 220 -5.26 -11.10 -2.79
CA LEU A 220 -4.09 -10.78 -1.98
C LEU A 220 -4.16 -11.57 -0.66
N ASP A 221 -3.20 -12.45 -0.43
CA ASP A 221 -3.06 -13.21 0.81
C ASP A 221 -1.94 -12.63 1.68
N LEU A 222 -2.20 -11.46 2.26
CA LEU A 222 -1.21 -10.74 3.06
C LEU A 222 -0.80 -11.55 4.31
N ALA A 223 -1.78 -12.19 4.97
CA ALA A 223 -1.60 -12.96 6.20
C ALA A 223 -1.00 -14.36 5.98
N GLY A 224 -1.04 -14.87 4.74
CA GLY A 224 -0.64 -16.25 4.45
C GLY A 224 -1.67 -17.29 4.86
N ASP A 225 -2.91 -16.88 5.15
CA ASP A 225 -3.98 -17.75 5.64
C ASP A 225 -4.98 -18.16 4.54
N ASN A 226 -4.72 -17.75 3.29
CA ASN A 226 -5.57 -17.89 2.11
C ASN A 226 -6.84 -17.01 2.13
N ASP A 227 -6.71 -15.77 2.61
CA ASP A 227 -7.78 -14.77 2.67
C ASP A 227 -8.97 -15.24 3.52
N LYS A 228 -8.71 -15.78 4.72
CA LYS A 228 -9.79 -16.17 5.65
C LYS A 228 -10.60 -14.97 6.13
N LEU A 229 -9.95 -13.80 6.19
CA LEU A 229 -10.59 -12.53 6.53
C LEU A 229 -11.49 -11.99 5.39
N GLY A 230 -11.39 -12.55 4.17
CA GLY A 230 -12.29 -12.25 3.05
C GLY A 230 -12.13 -10.83 2.46
N VAL A 231 -11.00 -10.17 2.72
CA VAL A 231 -10.72 -8.79 2.31
C VAL A 231 -9.78 -8.70 1.11
N GLY A 232 -9.06 -9.78 0.81
CA GLY A 232 -8.02 -9.86 -0.23
C GLY A 232 -8.55 -9.96 -1.66
N SER A 233 -9.83 -10.23 -1.86
CA SER A 233 -10.42 -10.45 -3.19
C SER A 233 -10.33 -9.23 -4.11
N PHE A 234 -10.03 -9.38 -5.39
CA PHE A 234 -9.99 -8.23 -6.31
C PHE A 234 -11.41 -7.94 -6.84
N ASN A 235 -11.80 -6.66 -6.85
CA ASN A 235 -13.03 -6.20 -7.50
C ASN A 235 -12.87 -6.22 -9.03
N SER A 236 -11.66 -5.95 -9.51
CA SER A 236 -11.29 -6.01 -10.91
C SER A 236 -9.78 -6.23 -11.06
N ASN A 237 -9.37 -6.85 -12.15
CA ASN A 237 -7.96 -7.06 -12.48
C ASN A 237 -7.19 -5.74 -12.52
N SER A 238 -7.81 -4.62 -12.88
CA SER A 238 -7.19 -3.30 -12.91
C SER A 238 -6.58 -2.84 -11.58
N GLN A 239 -6.92 -3.45 -10.45
CA GLN A 239 -6.22 -3.18 -9.19
C GLN A 239 -4.76 -3.67 -9.21
N LEU A 240 -4.36 -4.54 -10.15
CA LEU A 240 -2.99 -4.99 -10.35
C LEU A 240 -2.01 -3.86 -10.70
N PHE A 241 -2.47 -2.73 -11.27
CA PHE A 241 -1.59 -1.57 -11.45
C PHE A 241 -1.00 -1.04 -10.13
N ARG A 242 -1.59 -1.39 -8.98
CA ARG A 242 -1.06 -1.04 -7.64
C ARG A 242 0.11 -1.93 -7.20
N PHE A 243 0.34 -3.03 -7.92
CA PHE A 243 1.37 -4.02 -7.63
C PHE A 243 2.51 -3.98 -8.65
N ASP A 244 2.50 -3.06 -9.62
CA ASP A 244 3.65 -2.75 -10.48
C ASP A 244 4.50 -1.69 -9.77
N SER A 245 5.36 -2.17 -8.87
CA SER A 245 6.14 -1.35 -7.93
C SER A 245 7.36 -0.70 -8.59
N ASP A 246 7.86 -1.24 -9.70
CA ASP A 246 8.95 -0.66 -10.48
C ASP A 246 8.48 0.13 -11.72
N GLY A 247 7.17 0.11 -12.00
CA GLY A 247 6.49 0.89 -13.02
C GLY A 247 6.77 0.42 -14.45
N ASN A 248 7.29 -0.80 -14.64
CA ASN A 248 7.70 -1.33 -15.94
C ASN A 248 6.53 -1.87 -16.79
N GLY A 249 5.32 -1.88 -16.23
CA GLY A 249 4.09 -2.32 -16.87
C GLY A 249 3.86 -3.83 -16.84
N PHE A 250 4.62 -4.57 -16.05
CA PHE A 250 4.40 -5.96 -15.72
C PHE A 250 4.20 -6.09 -14.21
N VAL A 251 3.37 -7.05 -13.81
CA VAL A 251 3.32 -7.51 -12.41
C VAL A 251 3.99 -8.87 -12.37
N ASP A 252 5.17 -8.92 -11.74
CA ASP A 252 6.01 -10.11 -11.67
C ASP A 252 6.80 -10.21 -10.36
N LYS A 253 7.71 -11.18 -10.25
CA LYS A 253 8.45 -11.48 -9.01
C LYS A 253 9.37 -10.37 -8.52
N ASN A 254 9.69 -9.38 -9.36
CA ASN A 254 10.47 -8.22 -8.95
C ASN A 254 9.62 -7.22 -8.15
N ASP A 255 8.29 -7.37 -8.20
CA ASP A 255 7.37 -6.46 -7.55
C ASP A 255 7.12 -6.76 -6.08
N ASP A 256 6.89 -5.68 -5.33
CA ASP A 256 6.46 -5.76 -3.95
C ASP A 256 5.13 -6.51 -3.83
N TYR A 257 5.10 -7.48 -2.91
CA TYR A 257 3.93 -8.32 -2.61
C TYR A 257 3.48 -9.28 -3.72
N PHE A 258 4.24 -9.47 -4.81
CA PHE A 258 3.91 -10.48 -5.81
C PHE A 258 3.82 -11.89 -5.22
N ASP A 259 4.69 -12.20 -4.25
CA ASP A 259 4.70 -13.46 -3.50
C ASP A 259 3.43 -13.68 -2.64
N LYS A 260 2.68 -12.60 -2.37
CA LYS A 260 1.41 -12.61 -1.64
C LYS A 260 0.19 -12.73 -2.57
N LEU A 261 0.36 -12.55 -3.88
CA LEU A 261 -0.72 -12.72 -4.84
C LEU A 261 -1.00 -14.22 -5.07
N LYS A 262 -2.26 -14.61 -4.92
CA LYS A 262 -2.74 -15.97 -5.12
C LYS A 262 -3.95 -16.00 -6.03
N VAL A 263 -4.19 -17.17 -6.60
CA VAL A 263 -5.38 -17.46 -7.39
C VAL A 263 -6.25 -18.48 -6.70
N ARG A 264 -7.56 -18.32 -6.82
CA ARG A 264 -8.59 -19.26 -6.39
C ARG A 264 -9.39 -19.71 -7.60
N ALA A 265 -9.54 -21.03 -7.76
CA ALA A 265 -10.33 -21.66 -8.80
C ALA A 265 -10.99 -22.94 -8.24
N TYR A 266 -11.70 -23.68 -9.09
CA TYR A 266 -12.36 -24.92 -8.73
C TYR A 266 -11.96 -26.04 -9.69
N ASP A 267 -11.89 -27.27 -9.20
CA ASP A 267 -11.72 -28.47 -10.02
C ASP A 267 -13.04 -28.91 -10.68
N GLU A 268 -12.99 -29.98 -11.48
CA GLU A 268 -14.17 -30.56 -12.15
C GLU A 268 -15.26 -31.07 -11.18
N ASN A 269 -14.90 -31.34 -9.92
CA ASN A 269 -15.80 -31.81 -8.87
C ASN A 269 -16.34 -30.66 -8.00
N GLY A 270 -15.93 -29.42 -8.27
CA GLY A 270 -16.30 -28.24 -7.49
C GLY A 270 -15.50 -28.05 -6.21
N ASN A 271 -14.36 -28.74 -6.04
CA ASN A 271 -13.45 -28.48 -4.92
C ASN A 271 -12.59 -27.24 -5.19
N GLU A 272 -12.40 -26.41 -4.18
CA GLU A 272 -11.55 -25.21 -4.28
C GLU A 272 -10.08 -25.58 -4.44
N ILE A 273 -9.41 -24.91 -5.39
CA ILE A 273 -7.97 -24.96 -5.62
C ILE A 273 -7.40 -23.56 -5.40
N ILE A 274 -6.39 -23.45 -4.54
CA ILE A 274 -5.63 -22.22 -4.34
C ILE A 274 -4.17 -22.45 -4.74
N LYS A 275 -3.62 -21.50 -5.50
CA LYS A 275 -2.23 -21.53 -5.99
C LYS A 275 -1.59 -20.15 -5.87
N LYS A 276 -0.27 -20.09 -5.69
CA LYS A 276 0.47 -18.83 -5.84
C LYS A 276 0.34 -18.33 -7.29
N LEU A 277 0.30 -17.01 -7.49
CA LEU A 277 0.21 -16.44 -8.83
C LEU A 277 1.41 -16.88 -9.70
N SER A 278 2.60 -16.88 -9.12
CA SER A 278 3.86 -17.32 -9.75
C SER A 278 3.86 -18.79 -10.22
N GLU A 279 2.96 -19.63 -9.70
CA GLU A 279 2.85 -21.02 -10.13
C GLU A 279 2.02 -21.18 -11.40
N VAL A 280 1.20 -20.17 -11.75
CA VAL A 280 0.16 -20.27 -12.79
C VAL A 280 0.37 -19.29 -13.94
N VAL A 281 1.15 -18.23 -13.72
CA VAL A 281 1.62 -17.26 -14.72
C VAL A 281 3.06 -16.83 -14.38
N ASP A 282 3.86 -16.48 -15.39
CA ASP A 282 5.21 -15.93 -15.19
C ASP A 282 5.15 -14.44 -14.83
N SER A 283 4.29 -13.70 -15.52
CA SER A 283 4.02 -12.27 -15.31
C SER A 283 2.62 -11.91 -15.83
N ILE A 284 2.11 -10.74 -15.43
CA ILE A 284 0.91 -10.15 -16.01
C ILE A 284 1.29 -8.84 -16.70
N ASN A 285 1.04 -8.73 -18.01
CA ASN A 285 1.26 -7.50 -18.76
C ASN A 285 0.10 -6.52 -18.57
N LEU A 286 0.34 -5.40 -17.89
CA LEU A 286 -0.66 -4.36 -17.63
C LEU A 286 -0.99 -3.55 -18.89
N LYS A 287 -0.15 -3.57 -19.91
CA LYS A 287 -0.43 -2.92 -21.20
C LYS A 287 -1.60 -3.59 -21.91
N ASP A 288 -1.78 -4.90 -21.71
CA ASP A 288 -2.91 -5.67 -22.24
C ASP A 288 -4.23 -5.28 -21.58
N PHE A 289 -4.24 -4.43 -20.54
CA PHE A 289 -5.45 -3.96 -19.88
C PHE A 289 -5.98 -2.66 -20.52
N ILE A 290 -5.11 -1.98 -21.27
CA ILE A 290 -5.41 -0.69 -21.88
C ILE A 290 -6.12 -0.93 -23.22
N ASP A 291 -7.27 -0.29 -23.39
CA ASP A 291 -8.05 -0.30 -24.62
C ASP A 291 -7.55 0.79 -25.58
N SER A 292 -7.91 0.66 -26.87
CA SER A 292 -7.59 1.67 -27.86
C SER A 292 -8.27 3.01 -27.52
N LYS A 293 -7.60 4.11 -27.83
CA LYS A 293 -8.15 5.47 -27.68
C LYS A 293 -9.52 5.63 -28.36
N SER A 294 -9.69 5.05 -29.55
CA SER A 294 -10.97 5.08 -30.26
C SER A 294 -12.08 4.40 -29.45
N ASN A 295 -11.81 3.22 -28.88
CA ASN A 295 -12.78 2.51 -28.06
C ASN A 295 -13.10 3.28 -26.76
N ALA A 296 -12.10 3.85 -26.11
CA ALA A 296 -12.27 4.66 -24.92
C ALA A 296 -13.19 5.88 -25.18
N LEU A 297 -12.93 6.62 -26.26
CA LEU A 297 -13.76 7.76 -26.66
C LEU A 297 -15.20 7.34 -27.01
N ASN A 298 -15.38 6.16 -27.63
CA ASN A 298 -16.71 5.64 -27.93
C ASN A 298 -17.49 5.25 -26.65
N LYS A 299 -16.83 4.59 -25.68
CA LYS A 299 -17.44 4.30 -24.37
C LYS A 299 -17.84 5.60 -23.66
N TRP A 300 -16.93 6.56 -23.60
CA TRP A 300 -17.22 7.86 -22.98
C TRP A 300 -18.42 8.56 -23.62
N LYS A 301 -18.44 8.65 -24.97
CA LYS A 301 -19.58 9.26 -25.71
C LYS A 301 -20.91 8.58 -25.40
N LYS A 302 -20.92 7.26 -25.28
CA LYS A 302 -22.12 6.48 -24.96
C LYS A 302 -22.61 6.80 -23.55
N ASP A 303 -21.70 6.81 -22.58
CA ASP A 303 -22.03 7.02 -21.17
C ASP A 303 -22.56 8.44 -20.89
N VAL A 304 -22.05 9.46 -21.58
CA VAL A 304 -22.48 10.86 -21.37
C VAL A 304 -23.63 11.31 -22.27
N SER A 305 -24.10 10.44 -23.17
CA SER A 305 -25.10 10.79 -24.21
C SER A 305 -26.43 11.32 -23.65
N GLY A 306 -26.75 11.02 -22.38
CA GLY A 306 -27.96 11.49 -21.69
C GLY A 306 -27.76 12.67 -20.74
N ASN A 307 -26.54 13.21 -20.60
CA ASN A 307 -26.22 14.15 -19.51
C ASN A 307 -26.76 15.58 -19.71
N GLY A 308 -27.28 15.91 -20.89
CA GLY A 308 -27.85 17.24 -21.18
C GLY A 308 -26.86 18.40 -21.09
N TRP A 309 -25.56 18.13 -21.25
CA TRP A 309 -24.51 19.15 -21.18
C TRP A 309 -24.60 20.16 -22.32
N ASP A 310 -24.28 21.42 -22.03
CA ASP A 310 -24.04 22.40 -23.07
C ASP A 310 -22.78 22.07 -23.90
N GLU A 311 -22.67 22.66 -25.09
CA GLU A 311 -21.59 22.38 -26.03
C GLU A 311 -20.20 22.65 -25.43
N LYS A 312 -20.08 23.72 -24.64
CA LYS A 312 -18.82 24.12 -24.03
C LYS A 312 -18.35 23.07 -23.02
N THR A 313 -19.23 22.64 -22.12
CA THR A 313 -18.97 21.63 -21.11
C THR A 313 -18.64 20.29 -21.75
N TYR A 314 -19.42 19.89 -22.76
CA TYR A 314 -19.14 18.67 -23.52
C TYR A 314 -17.76 18.70 -24.15
N LYS A 315 -17.40 19.79 -24.84
CA LYS A 315 -16.10 19.94 -25.49
C LYS A 315 -14.96 19.88 -24.48
N GLN A 316 -15.07 20.60 -23.35
CA GLN A 316 -14.06 20.57 -22.30
C GLN A 316 -13.84 19.15 -21.75
N GLN A 317 -14.91 18.42 -21.45
CA GLN A 317 -14.80 17.06 -20.93
C GLN A 317 -14.27 16.08 -22.00
N PHE A 318 -14.69 16.25 -23.26
CA PHE A 318 -14.16 15.47 -24.37
C PHE A 318 -12.66 15.70 -24.56
N ASP A 319 -12.21 16.95 -24.51
CA ASP A 319 -10.79 17.31 -24.66
C ASP A 319 -9.95 16.73 -23.53
N MET A 320 -10.47 16.66 -22.29
CA MET A 320 -9.80 15.97 -21.17
C MET A 320 -9.61 14.48 -21.44
N ILE A 321 -10.66 13.77 -21.89
CA ILE A 321 -10.55 12.33 -22.19
C ILE A 321 -9.69 12.09 -23.44
N ASN A 322 -9.79 12.96 -24.44
CA ASN A 322 -9.03 12.85 -25.68
C ASN A 322 -7.54 13.19 -25.50
N SER A 323 -7.17 14.03 -24.54
CA SER A 323 -5.76 14.33 -24.23
C SER A 323 -5.14 13.35 -23.22
N TYR A 324 -5.96 12.54 -22.53
CA TYR A 324 -5.48 11.58 -21.55
C TYR A 324 -4.56 10.51 -22.15
N ASN A 325 -3.40 10.31 -21.52
CA ASN A 325 -2.48 9.21 -21.84
C ASN A 325 -2.65 8.06 -20.82
N PRO A 326 -3.24 6.91 -21.20
CA PRO A 326 -3.42 5.78 -20.29
C PRO A 326 -2.11 5.09 -19.88
N TYR A 327 -1.01 5.36 -20.60
CA TYR A 327 0.32 4.82 -20.30
C TYR A 327 1.09 5.66 -19.27
N SER A 328 0.55 6.81 -18.83
CA SER A 328 1.19 7.68 -17.84
C SER A 328 1.40 7.05 -16.46
N ASN A 329 0.69 5.94 -16.19
CA ASN A 329 0.88 5.12 -14.99
C ASN A 329 2.21 4.35 -15.00
N PHE A 330 2.86 4.22 -16.16
CA PHE A 330 4.15 3.57 -16.28
C PHE A 330 5.30 4.56 -16.26
N LYS A 331 6.49 4.09 -15.85
CA LYS A 331 7.70 4.92 -15.83
C LYS A 331 8.05 5.46 -17.22
N ALA A 332 8.67 6.62 -17.26
CA ALA A 332 8.95 7.33 -18.50
C ALA A 332 9.84 6.49 -19.44
N GLU A 333 10.79 5.74 -18.92
CA GLU A 333 11.74 4.95 -19.69
C GLU A 333 11.09 3.87 -20.57
N ILE A 334 9.85 3.45 -20.26
CA ILE A 334 9.12 2.48 -21.09
C ILE A 334 8.13 3.11 -22.07
N ARG A 335 7.99 4.44 -22.09
CA ARG A 335 7.03 5.14 -22.99
C ARG A 335 7.62 6.31 -23.74
N TYR A 336 8.78 6.80 -23.34
CA TYR A 336 9.49 7.88 -24.02
C TYR A 336 10.43 7.35 -25.10
N GLU A 337 10.75 8.22 -26.05
CA GLU A 337 11.82 8.05 -27.04
C GLU A 337 12.62 9.36 -27.14
N SER A 338 13.88 9.30 -27.54
CA SER A 338 14.67 10.51 -27.79
C SER A 338 14.10 11.27 -28.99
N MET A 339 14.03 12.59 -28.90
CA MET A 339 13.64 13.42 -30.03
C MET A 339 14.60 13.22 -31.22
N ASN A 340 14.04 12.93 -32.38
CA ASN A 340 14.81 12.83 -33.62
C ASN A 340 14.92 14.20 -34.32
N ASN A 341 15.66 14.25 -35.43
CA ASN A 341 15.87 15.50 -36.18
C ASN A 341 14.57 16.16 -36.66
N ASN A 342 13.52 15.39 -36.97
CA ASN A 342 12.23 15.97 -37.35
C ASN A 342 11.53 16.57 -36.13
N ASP A 343 11.58 15.90 -34.98
CA ASP A 343 11.02 16.43 -33.73
C ASP A 343 11.67 17.76 -33.34
N ILE A 344 13.00 17.82 -33.41
CA ILE A 344 13.77 19.04 -33.13
C ILE A 344 13.42 20.13 -34.15
N LYS A 345 13.25 19.78 -35.43
CA LYS A 345 12.85 20.72 -36.47
C LYS A 345 11.44 21.28 -36.20
N GLU A 346 10.49 20.46 -35.80
CA GLU A 346 9.15 20.92 -35.43
C GLU A 346 9.20 21.81 -34.19
N LEU A 347 9.93 21.41 -33.15
CA LEU A 347 10.14 22.20 -31.94
C LEU A 347 10.77 23.58 -32.26
N SER A 348 11.74 23.62 -33.16
CA SER A 348 12.42 24.86 -33.57
C SER A 348 11.52 25.89 -34.26
N LYS A 349 10.35 25.48 -34.79
CA LYS A 349 9.39 26.42 -35.38
C LYS A 349 8.72 27.31 -34.33
N LEU A 350 8.73 26.89 -33.07
CA LEU A 350 8.19 27.65 -31.94
C LEU A 350 9.23 28.60 -31.34
N ALA A 351 10.50 28.50 -31.75
CA ALA A 351 11.57 29.28 -31.17
C ALA A 351 11.57 30.72 -31.70
N ASP A 352 11.85 31.66 -30.81
CA ASP A 352 12.14 33.04 -31.17
C ASP A 352 13.52 33.19 -31.84
N LYS A 353 13.90 34.42 -32.17
CA LYS A 353 15.18 34.76 -32.81
C LYS A 353 16.42 34.36 -31.98
N ASP A 354 16.27 34.21 -30.66
CA ASP A 354 17.33 33.90 -29.71
C ASP A 354 17.30 32.40 -29.33
N GLY A 355 16.39 31.63 -29.95
CA GLY A 355 16.24 30.19 -29.79
C GLY A 355 15.33 29.79 -28.63
N TRP A 356 14.67 30.73 -27.95
CA TRP A 356 13.78 30.45 -26.81
C TRP A 356 12.37 30.09 -27.25
N ILE A 357 11.77 29.14 -26.55
CA ILE A 357 10.39 28.68 -26.69
C ILE A 357 9.73 28.85 -25.33
N ASP A 358 8.60 29.56 -25.29
CA ASP A 358 7.80 29.69 -24.08
C ASP A 358 7.10 28.36 -23.76
N ALA A 359 7.06 27.96 -22.49
CA ALA A 359 6.37 26.74 -22.09
C ALA A 359 4.88 26.75 -22.42
N SER A 360 4.24 27.92 -22.54
CA SER A 360 2.84 28.01 -23.00
C SER A 360 2.65 27.50 -24.43
N ASP A 361 3.66 27.65 -25.28
CA ASP A 361 3.63 27.19 -26.67
C ASP A 361 3.88 25.69 -26.80
N LEU A 362 4.33 25.05 -25.72
CA LEU A 362 4.49 23.60 -25.61
C LEU A 362 3.20 22.90 -25.16
N GLN A 363 2.20 23.64 -24.67
CA GLN A 363 0.92 23.09 -24.21
C GLN A 363 0.14 22.50 -25.39
N GLY A 364 0.21 21.18 -25.56
CA GLY A 364 -0.40 20.44 -26.67
C GLY A 364 0.60 19.67 -27.55
N LEU A 365 1.91 19.87 -27.34
CA LEU A 365 2.93 18.94 -27.82
C LEU A 365 2.99 17.69 -26.92
N ALA A 366 3.69 16.65 -27.38
CA ALA A 366 3.98 15.49 -26.55
C ALA A 366 4.67 15.92 -25.24
N ASN A 367 4.37 15.23 -24.13
CA ASN A 367 5.07 15.44 -22.87
C ASN A 367 6.57 15.25 -23.09
N LEU A 368 7.37 16.10 -22.47
CA LEU A 368 8.82 16.12 -22.63
C LEU A 368 9.50 15.68 -21.34
N ALA A 369 10.66 15.07 -21.47
CA ALA A 369 11.50 14.69 -20.35
C ALA A 369 12.97 14.95 -20.67
N TYR A 370 13.79 15.02 -19.63
CA TYR A 370 15.24 15.08 -19.73
C TYR A 370 15.88 14.00 -18.86
N ALA A 371 17.10 13.61 -19.21
CA ALA A 371 17.86 12.65 -18.41
C ALA A 371 18.43 13.33 -17.16
N LYS A 372 18.20 12.71 -16.00
CA LYS A 372 18.55 13.23 -14.69
C LYS A 372 19.20 12.15 -13.84
N LYS A 373 20.27 12.50 -13.13
CA LYS A 373 20.98 11.58 -12.25
C LYS A 373 20.27 11.46 -10.91
N GLY A 374 19.95 10.23 -10.49
CA GLY A 374 19.33 9.95 -9.19
C GLY A 374 20.34 9.63 -8.09
N PHE A 375 19.82 9.35 -6.89
CA PHE A 375 20.61 9.00 -5.69
C PHE A 375 21.38 7.68 -5.83
N ASN A 376 20.99 6.77 -6.74
CA ASN A 376 21.75 5.55 -7.06
C ASN A 376 22.90 5.80 -8.04
N GLY A 377 23.10 7.03 -8.52
CA GLY A 377 24.10 7.37 -9.51
C GLY A 377 23.70 7.04 -10.94
N ASN A 378 22.58 6.34 -11.15
CA ASN A 378 22.04 6.05 -12.46
C ASN A 378 21.21 7.23 -12.97
N TYR A 379 21.11 7.34 -14.29
CA TYR A 379 20.23 8.28 -14.97
C TYR A 379 18.83 7.69 -15.17
N LYS A 380 17.83 8.54 -14.96
CA LYS A 380 16.41 8.30 -15.21
C LYS A 380 15.83 9.46 -16.02
N LEU A 381 14.64 9.30 -16.59
CA LEU A 381 13.91 10.38 -17.23
C LEU A 381 13.09 11.17 -16.21
N GLU A 382 13.31 12.48 -16.17
CA GLU A 382 12.51 13.44 -15.41
C GLU A 382 11.54 14.14 -16.35
N GLU A 383 10.24 13.92 -16.13
CA GLU A 383 9.19 14.55 -16.92
C GLU A 383 9.03 16.03 -16.58
N LEU A 384 8.94 16.86 -17.61
CA LEU A 384 8.77 18.30 -17.46
C LEU A 384 7.32 18.63 -17.11
N ASN A 385 7.14 19.39 -16.04
CA ASN A 385 5.85 19.95 -15.63
C ASN A 385 5.63 21.32 -16.30
N TYR A 386 4.45 21.54 -16.87
CA TYR A 386 4.07 22.81 -17.51
C TYR A 386 3.06 23.63 -16.70
N SER A 387 2.68 23.19 -15.50
CA SER A 387 1.70 23.92 -14.68
C SER A 387 2.25 25.28 -14.27
N ASN A 388 1.51 26.35 -14.59
CA ASN A 388 1.86 27.72 -14.20
C ASN A 388 1.64 28.00 -12.71
N ASP A 389 1.27 26.99 -11.92
CA ASP A 389 1.21 27.13 -10.47
C ASP A 389 2.58 27.62 -9.98
N LYS A 390 2.59 28.81 -9.41
CA LYS A 390 3.72 29.32 -8.64
C LYS A 390 3.85 28.41 -7.43
N VAL A 391 4.52 27.29 -7.59
CA VAL A 391 5.06 26.56 -6.46
C VAL A 391 6.11 27.51 -5.90
N GLY A 392 5.72 28.27 -4.86
CA GLY A 392 6.67 29.08 -4.10
C GLY A 392 7.88 28.21 -3.75
N SER A 393 9.08 28.77 -3.64
CA SER A 393 10.33 28.08 -3.31
C SER A 393 10.10 27.05 -2.19
N TYR A 394 9.73 25.83 -2.58
CA TYR A 394 9.31 24.80 -1.65
C TYR A 394 10.60 24.07 -1.32
N ASN A 395 11.01 24.17 -0.07
CA ASN A 395 12.25 23.59 0.37
C ASN A 395 12.12 22.05 0.31
N GLN A 396 12.63 21.44 -0.77
CA GLN A 396 12.56 19.99 -0.97
C GLN A 396 13.21 19.23 0.19
N TYR A 397 14.23 19.81 0.83
CA TYR A 397 14.82 19.26 2.05
C TYR A 397 13.79 19.18 3.18
N SER A 398 13.00 20.23 3.43
CA SER A 398 11.96 20.20 4.46
C SER A 398 10.90 19.14 4.17
N LYS A 399 10.47 19.00 2.90
CA LYS A 399 9.51 17.95 2.51
C LYS A 399 10.06 16.54 2.76
N PHE A 400 11.30 16.29 2.34
CA PHE A 400 11.94 15.00 2.59
C PHE A 400 12.17 14.75 4.08
N ASN A 401 12.59 15.77 4.84
CA ASN A 401 12.84 15.64 6.28
C ASN A 401 11.55 15.31 7.05
N SER A 402 10.43 15.94 6.71
CA SER A 402 9.12 15.59 7.29
C SER A 402 8.74 14.15 6.95
N LEU A 403 8.92 13.71 5.70
CA LEU A 403 8.67 12.31 5.32
C LEU A 403 9.52 11.34 6.14
N TYR A 404 10.81 11.65 6.32
CA TYR A 404 11.73 10.85 7.11
C TYR A 404 11.30 10.77 8.58
N GLU A 405 11.04 11.92 9.21
CA GLU A 405 10.64 12.01 10.61
C GLU A 405 9.32 11.30 10.86
N ASP A 406 8.31 11.50 10.00
CA ASP A 406 7.01 10.85 10.10
C ASP A 406 7.14 9.33 9.93
N TYR A 407 7.96 8.85 8.99
CA TYR A 407 8.18 7.41 8.82
C TYR A 407 8.86 6.80 10.04
N MET A 408 9.89 7.47 10.57
CA MET A 408 10.62 7.01 11.74
C MET A 408 9.77 7.05 13.01
N ALA A 409 8.88 8.04 13.16
CA ALA A 409 7.93 8.10 14.26
C ALA A 409 6.93 6.94 14.19
N GLU A 410 6.35 6.70 13.02
CA GLU A 410 5.34 5.66 12.81
C GLU A 410 5.92 4.24 12.99
N ILE A 411 7.11 3.96 12.45
CA ILE A 411 7.77 2.65 12.64
C ILE A 411 8.18 2.44 14.11
N ASN A 412 8.60 3.49 14.83
CA ASN A 412 8.92 3.41 16.25
C ASN A 412 7.67 3.16 17.10
N ALA A 413 6.53 3.78 16.77
CA ALA A 413 5.26 3.53 17.42
C ALA A 413 4.80 2.08 17.21
N LEU A 414 4.91 1.57 15.99
CA LEU A 414 4.59 0.18 15.66
C LEU A 414 5.49 -0.82 16.40
N ASN A 415 6.80 -0.56 16.43
CA ASN A 415 7.75 -1.40 17.17
C ASN A 415 7.48 -1.33 18.68
N GLY A 416 7.20 -0.15 19.22
CA GLY A 416 6.84 0.05 20.62
C GLY A 416 5.58 -0.72 21.02
N PHE A 417 4.58 -0.79 20.14
CA PHE A 417 3.40 -1.65 20.29
C PHE A 417 3.83 -3.11 20.47
N PHE A 418 4.56 -3.69 19.51
CA PHE A 418 4.96 -5.10 19.58
C PHE A 418 5.93 -5.41 20.73
N ASP A 419 6.84 -4.50 21.05
CA ASP A 419 7.78 -4.64 22.17
C ASP A 419 7.07 -4.62 23.52
N SER A 420 5.96 -3.89 23.64
CA SER A 420 5.15 -3.94 24.85
C SER A 420 4.49 -5.31 25.04
N TYR A 421 4.03 -5.95 23.96
CA TYR A 421 3.48 -7.30 24.01
C TYR A 421 4.54 -8.37 24.24
N LYS A 422 5.77 -8.18 23.75
CA LYS A 422 6.89 -9.08 24.11
C LYS A 422 7.12 -9.15 25.62
N GLN A 423 6.81 -8.09 26.35
CA GLN A 423 7.02 -8.00 27.80
C GLN A 423 5.83 -8.53 28.60
N SER A 424 4.59 -8.35 28.12
CA SER A 424 3.37 -8.69 28.86
C SER A 424 2.71 -10.00 28.43
N ALA A 425 2.98 -10.50 27.22
CA ALA A 425 2.34 -11.69 26.68
C ALA A 425 2.84 -12.98 27.35
N SER A 426 1.93 -13.94 27.53
CA SER A 426 2.28 -15.27 28.02
C SER A 426 3.17 -16.02 27.01
N SER A 427 3.87 -17.08 27.48
CA SER A 427 4.67 -17.94 26.61
C SER A 427 3.86 -18.60 25.50
N GLU A 428 2.57 -18.85 25.73
CA GLU A 428 1.66 -19.43 24.75
C GLU A 428 1.35 -18.43 23.63
N ILE A 429 1.05 -17.18 23.97
CA ILE A 429 0.84 -16.08 23.00
C ILE A 429 2.10 -15.83 22.19
N LEU A 430 3.26 -15.78 22.86
CA LEU A 430 4.54 -15.58 22.18
C LEU A 430 4.91 -16.75 21.27
N ALA A 431 4.42 -17.96 21.52
CA ALA A 431 4.61 -19.11 20.64
C ALA A 431 3.67 -19.07 19.43
N GLU A 432 2.42 -18.65 19.62
CA GLU A 432 1.41 -18.60 18.56
C GLU A 432 1.61 -17.43 17.60
N PHE A 433 1.95 -16.25 18.12
CA PHE A 433 2.12 -15.02 17.34
C PHE A 433 3.59 -14.64 17.18
N VAL A 434 4.51 -15.61 17.33
CA VAL A 434 5.94 -15.37 17.37
C VAL A 434 6.44 -14.58 16.16
N ASP A 435 5.96 -14.94 14.97
CA ASP A 435 6.45 -14.37 13.71
C ASP A 435 6.09 -12.90 13.60
N ILE A 436 4.83 -12.55 13.91
CA ILE A 436 4.35 -11.18 13.78
C ILE A 436 4.81 -10.28 14.94
N ILE A 437 4.98 -10.83 16.14
CA ILE A 437 5.47 -10.08 17.31
C ILE A 437 6.98 -9.82 17.18
N LYS A 438 7.77 -10.82 16.78
CA LYS A 438 9.22 -10.66 16.69
C LYS A 438 9.65 -9.93 15.43
N ASN A 439 9.01 -10.21 14.30
CA ASN A 439 9.34 -9.64 12.99
C ASN A 439 8.08 -9.06 12.35
N PRO A 440 7.57 -7.92 12.86
CA PRO A 440 6.36 -7.32 12.32
C PRO A 440 6.57 -6.92 10.87
N SER A 441 5.92 -7.65 9.95
CA SER A 441 5.88 -7.34 8.53
C SER A 441 4.69 -6.46 8.15
N LEU A 442 3.78 -6.21 9.11
CA LEU A 442 2.63 -5.34 8.93
C LEU A 442 3.08 -3.90 8.84
N LYS A 443 2.37 -3.13 8.01
CA LYS A 443 2.60 -1.70 7.83
C LYS A 443 1.31 -0.95 8.04
N SER A 444 1.40 0.19 8.70
CA SER A 444 0.25 1.09 8.76
C SER A 444 -0.05 1.72 7.40
N THR A 445 -1.28 2.20 7.25
CA THR A 445 -1.68 3.00 6.09
C THR A 445 -0.75 4.20 5.86
N LEU A 446 -0.30 4.85 6.94
CA LEU A 446 0.63 5.99 6.85
C LEU A 446 2.01 5.55 6.35
N MET A 447 2.56 4.44 6.87
CA MET A 447 3.83 3.90 6.38
C MET A 447 3.75 3.63 4.87
N LEU A 448 2.71 2.93 4.40
CA LEU A 448 2.56 2.60 2.97
C LEU A 448 2.49 3.87 2.10
N ASN A 449 1.82 4.93 2.56
CA ASN A 449 1.80 6.22 1.88
C ASN A 449 3.18 6.86 1.79
N LEU A 450 3.90 6.90 2.91
CA LEU A 450 5.24 7.48 2.99
C LEU A 450 6.25 6.71 2.14
N GLU A 451 6.16 5.37 2.11
CA GLU A 451 7.01 4.53 1.26
C GLU A 451 6.77 4.81 -0.23
N LYS A 452 5.51 5.01 -0.63
CA LYS A 452 5.14 5.33 -2.01
C LYS A 452 5.59 6.75 -2.38
N GLU A 453 5.39 7.73 -1.49
CA GLU A 453 5.85 9.11 -1.69
C GLU A 453 7.39 9.16 -1.78
N PHE A 454 8.10 8.39 -0.96
CA PHE A 454 9.56 8.27 -1.05
C PHE A 454 10.01 7.73 -2.41
N THR A 455 9.39 6.65 -2.88
CA THR A 455 9.70 6.08 -4.20
C THR A 455 9.41 7.08 -5.32
N ASN A 456 8.27 7.79 -5.26
CA ASN A 456 7.91 8.83 -6.23
C ASN A 456 8.89 10.02 -6.23
N LEU A 457 9.35 10.46 -5.05
CA LEU A 457 10.25 11.59 -4.91
C LEU A 457 11.68 11.23 -5.33
N THR A 458 12.17 10.04 -4.98
CA THR A 458 13.58 9.68 -5.15
C THR A 458 13.83 8.83 -6.39
N GLY A 459 12.82 8.07 -6.85
CA GLY A 459 12.97 7.00 -7.83
C GLY A 459 13.69 5.75 -7.29
N LEU A 460 13.89 5.65 -5.98
CA LEU A 460 14.46 4.47 -5.34
C LEU A 460 13.36 3.59 -4.73
N LYS A 461 13.52 2.27 -4.83
CA LYS A 461 12.71 1.34 -4.03
C LYS A 461 12.84 1.67 -2.54
N PHE A 462 11.72 1.73 -1.83
CA PHE A 462 11.75 2.02 -0.41
C PHE A 462 12.47 0.91 0.38
N THR A 463 13.50 1.31 1.13
CA THR A 463 14.13 0.52 2.18
C THR A 463 14.67 1.49 3.24
N LEU A 464 14.83 1.06 4.49
CA LEU A 464 15.49 1.88 5.51
C LEU A 464 16.89 2.34 5.08
N ALA A 465 17.63 1.49 4.38
CA ALA A 465 18.95 1.83 3.85
C ALA A 465 18.89 2.93 2.79
N ASN A 466 17.91 2.89 1.87
CA ASN A 466 17.72 3.94 0.87
C ASN A 466 17.19 5.23 1.51
N LEU A 467 16.31 5.14 2.51
CA LEU A 467 15.83 6.29 3.27
C LEU A 467 16.99 7.02 3.95
N GLU A 468 17.86 6.29 4.65
CA GLU A 468 19.04 6.83 5.32
C GLU A 468 20.08 7.38 4.31
N LYS A 469 20.26 6.69 3.18
CA LYS A 469 21.13 7.16 2.09
C LYS A 469 20.72 8.54 1.56
N VAL A 470 19.42 8.76 1.36
CA VAL A 470 18.91 10.07 0.89
C VAL A 470 19.10 11.13 1.98
N LYS A 471 18.83 10.80 3.25
CA LYS A 471 19.12 11.70 4.38
C LYS A 471 20.59 12.12 4.44
N ASN A 472 21.52 11.16 4.40
CA ASN A 472 22.96 11.44 4.39
C ASN A 472 23.39 12.29 3.18
N SER A 473 22.71 12.13 2.03
CA SER A 473 22.95 12.95 0.84
C SER A 473 22.57 14.41 1.10
N PHE A 474 21.45 14.67 1.78
CA PHE A 474 21.07 16.02 2.20
C PHE A 474 22.00 16.62 3.26
N GLU A 475 22.51 15.81 4.18
CA GLU A 475 23.46 16.25 5.20
C GLU A 475 24.83 16.62 4.61
N SER A 476 25.23 15.96 3.53
CA SER A 476 26.49 16.23 2.84
C SER A 476 26.41 17.42 1.86
N ASP A 477 25.39 17.48 1.00
CA ASP A 477 25.15 18.59 0.09
C ASP A 477 23.65 18.73 -0.22
N ARG A 478 23.00 19.70 0.45
CA ARG A 478 21.57 19.95 0.30
C ARG A 478 21.16 20.31 -1.12
N SER A 479 21.97 21.09 -1.83
CA SER A 479 21.63 21.57 -3.18
C SER A 479 21.77 20.45 -4.20
N LEU A 480 22.82 19.64 -4.09
CA LEU A 480 23.01 18.47 -4.94
C LEU A 480 21.91 17.42 -4.69
N ALA A 481 21.59 17.13 -3.44
CA ALA A 481 20.55 16.17 -3.08
C ALA A 481 19.15 16.62 -3.54
N ALA A 482 18.80 17.90 -3.38
CA ALA A 482 17.56 18.44 -3.91
C ALA A 482 17.47 18.25 -5.44
N ASN A 483 18.55 18.51 -6.17
CA ASN A 483 18.59 18.28 -7.62
C ASN A 483 18.47 16.81 -8.04
N MET A 484 18.54 15.82 -7.13
CA MET A 484 18.32 14.40 -7.43
C MET A 484 16.89 13.94 -7.17
N LEU A 485 16.10 14.69 -6.38
CA LEU A 485 14.67 14.44 -6.18
C LEU A 485 13.86 14.83 -7.41
N LYS A 486 12.66 14.29 -7.57
CA LYS A 486 11.69 14.68 -8.61
C LYS A 486 11.49 16.20 -8.66
N ASP A 487 11.43 16.76 -9.87
CA ASP A 487 11.23 18.20 -10.06
C ASP A 487 9.83 18.62 -9.58
N THR A 488 9.80 19.70 -8.80
CA THR A 488 8.56 20.30 -8.29
C THR A 488 8.26 21.64 -8.93
N ASP A 489 9.27 22.27 -9.53
CA ASP A 489 9.14 23.49 -10.30
C ASP A 489 8.63 23.20 -11.71
N ALA A 490 7.98 24.18 -12.31
CA ALA A 490 7.46 24.05 -13.65
C ALA A 490 8.44 24.63 -14.66
N LEU A 491 8.52 24.00 -15.82
CA LEU A 491 9.21 24.53 -16.97
C LEU A 491 8.55 25.85 -17.39
N SER A 492 9.37 26.87 -17.56
CA SER A 492 8.96 28.19 -18.05
C SER A 492 9.40 28.43 -19.50
N ALA A 493 10.54 27.90 -19.91
CA ALA A 493 11.03 28.04 -21.28
C ALA A 493 12.11 27.00 -21.63
N ILE A 494 12.27 26.73 -22.93
CA ILE A 494 13.36 25.92 -23.50
C ILE A 494 14.13 26.78 -24.50
N ARG A 495 15.47 26.78 -24.45
CA ARG A 495 16.31 27.35 -25.51
C ARG A 495 16.95 26.23 -26.33
N ILE A 496 16.84 26.29 -27.65
CA ILE A 496 17.64 25.47 -28.56
C ILE A 496 18.97 26.20 -28.81
N ASN A 497 20.07 25.63 -28.32
CA ASN A 497 21.39 26.22 -28.43
C ASN A 497 21.99 25.99 -29.82
N LYS A 498 22.91 26.87 -30.25
CA LYS A 498 23.59 26.77 -31.56
C LYS A 498 24.38 25.46 -31.75
N ASN A 499 24.81 24.84 -30.66
CA ASN A 499 25.52 23.56 -30.66
C ASN A 499 24.58 22.34 -30.67
N GLY A 500 23.26 22.54 -30.74
CA GLY A 500 22.25 21.47 -30.75
C GLY A 500 21.80 20.98 -29.37
N THR A 501 22.39 21.49 -28.29
CA THR A 501 21.93 21.21 -26.91
C THR A 501 20.71 22.08 -26.52
N PHE A 502 20.13 21.81 -25.36
CA PHE A 502 18.98 22.56 -24.86
C PHE A 502 19.29 23.20 -23.50
N THR A 503 18.80 24.42 -23.28
CA THR A 503 18.76 25.03 -21.95
C THR A 503 17.31 25.03 -21.46
N LEU A 504 17.04 24.43 -20.31
CA LEU A 504 15.73 24.41 -19.67
C LEU A 504 15.70 25.44 -18.56
N ARG A 505 14.68 26.30 -18.56
CA ARG A 505 14.46 27.30 -17.51
C ARG A 505 13.18 26.98 -16.75
N PHE A 506 13.26 26.96 -15.44
CA PHE A 506 12.12 26.70 -14.56
C PHE A 506 11.61 27.99 -13.91
N ASN A 507 10.35 27.99 -13.47
CA ASN A 507 9.71 29.11 -12.79
C ASN A 507 10.36 29.44 -11.42
N SER A 508 11.17 28.52 -10.89
CA SER A 508 12.03 28.71 -9.72
C SER A 508 13.24 29.61 -10.00
N GLY A 509 13.55 29.89 -11.26
CA GLY A 509 14.78 30.54 -11.71
C GLY A 509 15.95 29.57 -11.97
N ARG A 510 15.77 28.27 -11.70
CA ARG A 510 16.73 27.22 -12.05
C ARG A 510 16.89 27.14 -13.56
N GLU A 511 18.14 27.04 -14.03
CA GLU A 511 18.46 26.73 -15.42
C GLU A 511 19.39 25.53 -15.49
N ILE A 512 19.12 24.61 -16.41
CA ILE A 512 19.98 23.43 -16.67
C ILE A 512 20.23 23.28 -18.16
N ASN A 513 21.43 22.82 -18.52
CA ASN A 513 21.75 22.45 -19.89
C ASN A 513 21.67 20.93 -20.04
N VAL A 514 21.02 20.47 -21.10
CA VAL A 514 20.84 19.05 -21.40
C VAL A 514 21.18 18.78 -22.86
N ASP A 515 21.77 17.62 -23.14
CA ASP A 515 22.20 17.25 -24.48
C ASP A 515 21.04 16.77 -25.36
N LYS A 516 20.04 16.14 -24.73
CA LYS A 516 18.89 15.53 -25.40
C LYS A 516 17.60 15.83 -24.65
N LEU A 517 16.53 15.93 -25.42
CA LEU A 517 15.16 15.87 -24.93
C LEU A 517 14.52 14.56 -25.38
N TYR A 518 13.66 14.03 -24.52
CA TYR A 518 12.87 12.84 -24.77
C TYR A 518 11.41 13.26 -24.85
N LYS A 519 10.63 12.59 -25.70
CA LYS A 519 9.20 12.83 -25.86
C LYS A 519 8.41 11.57 -25.53
N ASP A 520 7.23 11.73 -24.95
CA ASP A 520 6.29 10.65 -24.76
C ASP A 520 5.80 10.16 -26.13
N SER A 521 5.90 8.85 -26.37
CA SER A 521 5.51 8.24 -27.63
C SER A 521 4.00 8.00 -27.76
N GLY A 522 3.24 8.16 -26.66
CA GLY A 522 1.80 7.86 -26.58
C GLY A 522 1.49 6.36 -26.53
N LYS A 523 2.51 5.51 -26.33
CA LYS A 523 2.43 4.06 -26.15
C LYS A 523 3.45 3.61 -25.11
N ALA A 524 3.30 2.39 -24.60
CA ALA A 524 4.30 1.73 -23.77
C ALA A 524 4.95 0.57 -24.51
N PHE A 525 6.23 0.33 -24.22
CA PHE A 525 7.07 -0.69 -24.84
C PHE A 525 7.32 -1.87 -23.88
N ASP A 526 7.65 -3.03 -24.43
CA ASP A 526 8.12 -4.21 -23.67
C ASP A 526 9.64 -4.21 -23.41
N ILE A 527 10.26 -3.05 -23.59
CA ILE A 527 11.66 -2.75 -23.35
C ILE A 527 11.75 -1.40 -22.67
N GLU A 528 12.84 -1.19 -21.93
CA GLU A 528 13.11 0.04 -21.22
C GLU A 528 14.24 0.80 -21.88
N LEU A 529 14.15 2.12 -22.00
CA LEU A 529 15.27 2.94 -22.44
C LEU A 529 16.44 2.83 -21.45
N ASN A 530 17.63 2.46 -21.95
CA ASN A 530 18.83 2.48 -21.14
C ASN A 530 19.47 3.87 -21.17
N ILE A 531 18.96 4.77 -20.33
CA ILE A 531 19.44 6.16 -20.27
C ILE A 531 20.93 6.22 -19.89
N ASN A 532 21.42 5.30 -19.06
CA ASN A 532 22.83 5.28 -18.64
C ASN A 532 23.79 5.11 -19.82
N ALA A 533 23.39 4.37 -20.86
CA ALA A 533 24.21 4.20 -22.06
C ALA A 533 24.56 5.55 -22.73
N ASP A 534 23.67 6.54 -22.67
CA ASP A 534 23.91 7.90 -23.19
C ASP A 534 25.02 8.65 -22.43
N PHE A 535 25.30 8.29 -21.18
CA PHE A 535 26.26 8.97 -20.31
C PHE A 535 27.56 8.19 -20.02
N MET A 536 27.58 6.87 -20.26
CA MET A 536 28.80 6.05 -20.13
C MET A 536 29.90 6.47 -21.12
N SER A 537 31.17 6.37 -20.74
CA SER A 537 32.28 6.43 -21.70
C SER A 537 32.24 5.23 -22.67
N GLU A 538 32.96 5.31 -23.80
CA GLU A 538 33.07 4.18 -24.72
C GLU A 538 33.70 2.95 -24.04
N ASP A 539 34.69 3.15 -23.17
CA ASP A 539 35.29 2.07 -22.39
C ASP A 539 34.26 1.42 -21.45
N GLU A 540 33.47 2.23 -20.73
CA GLU A 540 32.41 1.72 -19.85
C GLU A 540 31.33 0.97 -20.65
N LEU A 541 30.89 1.48 -21.81
CA LEU A 541 29.94 0.79 -22.68
C LEU A 541 30.44 -0.60 -23.09
N ASN A 542 31.72 -0.72 -23.43
CA ASN A 542 32.28 -1.97 -23.92
C ASN A 542 32.67 -2.96 -22.81
N GLN A 543 32.84 -2.49 -21.56
CA GLN A 543 33.24 -3.33 -20.42
C GLN A 543 32.09 -3.70 -19.48
N SER A 544 31.14 -2.79 -19.28
CA SER A 544 30.11 -2.90 -18.23
C SER A 544 28.70 -3.17 -18.75
N LEU A 545 28.42 -2.86 -20.02
CA LEU A 545 27.09 -3.07 -20.59
C LEU A 545 26.84 -4.56 -20.79
N ASP A 546 25.80 -5.09 -20.13
CA ASP A 546 25.39 -6.47 -20.34
C ASP A 546 24.66 -6.62 -21.70
N LEU A 547 25.39 -7.12 -22.69
CA LEU A 547 24.89 -7.35 -24.04
C LEU A 547 23.77 -8.41 -24.11
N SER A 548 23.61 -9.25 -23.07
CA SER A 548 22.59 -10.30 -23.04
C SER A 548 21.19 -9.76 -22.77
N VAL A 549 21.10 -8.64 -22.06
CA VAL A 549 19.84 -7.93 -21.77
C VAL A 549 19.73 -6.61 -22.53
N SER A 550 20.80 -6.12 -23.14
CA SER A 550 20.75 -4.92 -23.97
C SER A 550 20.12 -5.20 -25.34
N MET A 551 19.28 -4.29 -25.81
CA MET A 551 18.50 -4.40 -27.04
C MET A 551 18.66 -3.15 -27.90
N ALA A 552 18.39 -3.29 -29.21
CA ALA A 552 18.29 -2.16 -30.12
C ALA A 552 17.18 -2.37 -31.16
N ASN A 553 16.57 -1.27 -31.57
CA ASN A 553 15.59 -1.23 -32.65
C ASN A 553 16.31 -1.16 -34.00
N ILE A 554 16.14 -2.20 -34.83
CA ILE A 554 16.77 -2.33 -36.14
C ILE A 554 15.69 -2.33 -37.22
N LYS A 555 15.86 -1.52 -38.25
CA LYS A 555 14.98 -1.54 -39.43
C LYS A 555 15.36 -2.69 -40.34
N ASP A 556 14.41 -3.60 -40.60
CA ASP A 556 14.56 -4.67 -41.57
C ASP A 556 14.69 -4.07 -42.98
N LYS A 557 15.68 -4.53 -43.75
CA LYS A 557 15.97 -3.98 -45.08
C LYS A 557 14.99 -4.44 -46.16
N LEU A 558 14.30 -5.57 -45.95
CA LEU A 558 13.36 -6.17 -46.89
C LEU A 558 11.94 -5.67 -46.63
N THR A 559 11.49 -5.70 -45.37
CA THR A 559 10.12 -5.30 -45.02
C THR A 559 9.99 -3.82 -44.65
N GLY A 560 11.10 -3.18 -44.25
CA GLY A 560 11.09 -1.83 -43.72
C GLY A 560 10.53 -1.73 -42.29
N GLU A 561 10.13 -2.86 -41.69
CA GLU A 561 9.61 -2.91 -40.33
C GLU A 561 10.74 -2.76 -39.31
N VAL A 562 10.44 -2.13 -38.17
CA VAL A 562 11.38 -2.02 -37.06
C VAL A 562 11.22 -3.25 -36.17
N GLN A 563 12.33 -3.95 -35.93
CA GLN A 563 12.42 -5.10 -35.04
C GLN A 563 13.36 -4.79 -33.89
N THR A 564 12.94 -5.11 -32.68
CA THR A 564 13.79 -5.08 -31.50
C THR A 564 14.62 -6.36 -31.43
N LYS A 565 15.94 -6.26 -31.37
CA LYS A 565 16.86 -7.42 -31.26
C LYS A 565 17.87 -7.22 -30.13
N SER A 566 18.27 -8.31 -29.48
CA SER A 566 19.33 -8.23 -28.46
C SER A 566 20.68 -7.93 -29.11
N LEU A 567 21.53 -7.18 -28.42
CA LEU A 567 22.88 -6.88 -28.91
C LEU A 567 23.71 -8.17 -29.04
N LYS A 568 23.47 -9.15 -28.17
CA LYS A 568 24.05 -10.49 -28.26
C LYS A 568 23.63 -11.25 -29.52
N GLU A 569 22.34 -11.25 -29.88
CA GLU A 569 21.84 -11.87 -31.13
C GLU A 569 22.41 -11.20 -32.38
N LEU A 570 22.57 -9.88 -32.33
CA LEU A 570 23.24 -9.12 -33.38
C LEU A 570 24.75 -9.42 -33.46
N GLY A 571 25.31 -10.09 -32.45
CA GLY A 571 26.73 -10.42 -32.37
C GLY A 571 27.61 -9.18 -32.16
N VAL A 572 27.11 -8.16 -31.45
CA VAL A 572 27.84 -6.93 -31.16
C VAL A 572 29.09 -7.24 -30.33
N LYS A 573 30.23 -6.66 -30.72
CA LYS A 573 31.51 -6.73 -30.03
C LYS A 573 31.97 -5.38 -29.49
N ILE A 574 31.71 -4.33 -30.26
CA ILE A 574 32.18 -2.98 -29.95
C ILE A 574 31.02 -2.02 -30.19
N ILE A 575 30.85 -1.08 -29.26
CA ILE A 575 29.89 0.00 -29.31
C ILE A 575 30.68 1.31 -29.30
N ASN A 576 30.51 2.12 -30.35
CA ASN A 576 31.08 3.47 -30.41
C ASN A 576 29.98 4.52 -30.29
N LYS A 577 30.28 5.63 -29.63
CA LYS A 577 29.42 6.81 -29.61
C LYS A 577 29.69 7.68 -30.81
N LEU A 578 28.63 8.09 -31.49
CA LEU A 578 28.70 9.02 -32.60
C LEU A 578 28.44 10.45 -32.12
N LEU A 579 29.03 11.43 -32.81
CA LEU A 579 28.92 12.86 -32.47
C LEU A 579 27.48 13.40 -32.50
N ASN A 580 26.56 12.70 -33.17
CA ASN A 580 25.14 13.02 -33.22
C ASN A 580 24.32 12.33 -32.11
N GLY A 581 24.98 11.77 -31.09
CA GLY A 581 24.35 11.09 -29.96
C GLY A 581 23.81 9.69 -30.27
N LYS A 582 24.13 9.13 -31.44
CA LYS A 582 23.77 7.76 -31.85
C LYS A 582 24.86 6.76 -31.48
N PHE A 583 24.57 5.47 -31.61
CA PHE A 583 25.52 4.39 -31.37
C PHE A 583 25.83 3.65 -32.67
N ALA A 584 27.11 3.34 -32.90
CA ALA A 584 27.55 2.40 -33.93
C ALA A 584 27.87 1.05 -33.27
N LEU A 585 27.08 0.04 -33.61
CA LEU A 585 27.22 -1.33 -33.14
C LEU A 585 28.03 -2.15 -34.16
N HIS A 586 29.24 -2.55 -33.80
CA HIS A 586 30.11 -3.37 -34.64
C HIS A 586 29.93 -4.84 -34.31
N THR A 587 29.52 -5.63 -35.30
CA THR A 587 29.13 -7.03 -35.13
C THR A 587 30.23 -8.00 -35.54
N ASN A 588 30.11 -9.25 -35.11
CA ASN A 588 31.05 -10.35 -35.39
C ASN A 588 31.32 -10.60 -36.88
N ASP A 589 30.33 -10.33 -37.72
CA ASP A 589 30.39 -10.48 -39.17
C ASP A 589 30.92 -9.22 -39.88
N GLY A 590 31.47 -8.26 -39.13
CA GLY A 590 32.10 -7.04 -39.64
C GLY A 590 31.13 -5.96 -40.09
N LYS A 591 29.84 -6.07 -39.78
CA LYS A 591 28.85 -5.03 -40.08
C LYS A 591 28.87 -3.96 -38.99
N SER A 592 28.53 -2.73 -39.41
CA SER A 592 28.26 -1.62 -38.51
C SER A 592 26.78 -1.25 -38.61
N ILE A 593 26.08 -1.28 -37.49
CA ILE A 593 24.65 -0.94 -37.40
C ILE A 593 24.53 0.35 -36.60
N ILE A 594 23.94 1.39 -37.19
CA ILE A 594 23.71 2.66 -36.50
C ILE A 594 22.33 2.62 -35.86
N VAL A 595 22.26 2.88 -34.56
CA VAL A 595 21.03 2.90 -33.78
C VAL A 595 20.92 4.20 -33.00
N ASP A 596 19.69 4.69 -32.82
CA ASP A 596 19.45 5.93 -32.11
C ASP A 596 19.58 5.75 -30.59
N GLN A 597 19.21 4.57 -30.09
CA GLN A 597 19.09 4.29 -28.66
C GLN A 597 19.46 2.82 -28.37
N ILE A 598 19.93 2.60 -27.14
CA ILE A 598 20.07 1.27 -26.54
C ILE A 598 18.97 1.13 -25.50
N TYR A 599 18.35 -0.05 -25.47
CA TYR A 599 17.30 -0.41 -24.54
C TYR A 599 17.79 -1.55 -23.65
N THR A 600 17.10 -1.77 -22.53
CA THR A 600 17.23 -2.95 -21.69
C THR A 600 15.97 -3.79 -21.84
N LYS A 601 16.14 -5.10 -21.98
CA LYS A 601 15.04 -6.06 -21.94
C LYS A 601 14.46 -6.06 -20.52
N ILE A 602 13.15 -5.96 -20.42
CA ILE A 602 12.45 -6.16 -19.14
C ILE A 602 12.50 -7.65 -18.84
N ASP A 603 13.23 -8.03 -17.79
CA ASP A 603 13.42 -9.42 -17.41
C ASP A 603 12.35 -9.86 -16.41
N GLN A 604 11.30 -10.49 -16.94
CA GLN A 604 10.20 -11.07 -16.19
C GLN A 604 10.64 -12.25 -15.29
N ASN A 605 11.90 -12.70 -15.39
CA ASN A 605 12.38 -13.95 -14.82
C ASN A 605 13.73 -13.85 -14.06
N GLN A 606 14.15 -12.69 -13.54
CA GLN A 606 15.39 -12.61 -12.74
C GLN A 606 15.37 -13.50 -11.49
N ASP A 607 16.00 -14.68 -11.56
CA ASP A 607 16.48 -15.35 -10.36
C ASP A 607 17.56 -14.46 -9.77
N THR A 608 17.30 -13.93 -8.58
CA THR A 608 18.19 -13.04 -7.82
C THR A 608 19.56 -13.67 -7.64
N LYS A 609 20.51 -13.31 -8.52
CA LYS A 609 21.94 -13.58 -8.31
C LYS A 609 22.52 -12.80 -7.11
N GLU A 610 21.76 -11.91 -6.49
CA GLU A 610 22.20 -11.10 -5.35
C GLU A 610 21.98 -11.74 -3.96
N ASN A 611 21.33 -12.90 -3.86
CA ASN A 611 21.17 -13.63 -2.58
C ASN A 611 21.92 -14.96 -2.50
N SER A 612 23.06 -15.11 -3.19
CA SER A 612 23.93 -16.30 -3.06
C SER A 612 24.76 -16.35 -1.77
N GLY A 613 24.40 -15.55 -0.76
CA GLY A 613 25.09 -15.44 0.52
C GLY A 613 24.37 -16.04 1.74
N LEU A 614 23.23 -16.73 1.58
CA LEU A 614 22.48 -17.29 2.73
C LEU A 614 22.22 -18.80 2.57
N ASN A 615 22.80 -19.55 3.51
CA ASN A 615 22.59 -20.94 3.94
C ASN A 615 22.04 -21.97 2.93
N LYS A 616 22.92 -22.91 2.56
CA LYS A 616 22.63 -24.12 1.75
C LYS A 616 21.62 -25.11 2.36
N GLU A 617 21.11 -24.87 3.57
CA GLU A 617 20.16 -25.76 4.24
C GLU A 617 18.69 -25.43 3.90
N ASP A 618 18.34 -24.15 3.69
CA ASP A 618 16.99 -23.75 3.25
C ASP A 618 16.71 -24.17 1.79
N ASP A 619 17.77 -24.23 0.99
CA ASP A 619 17.79 -24.65 -0.40
C ASP A 619 17.50 -26.15 -0.60
N LYS A 620 17.68 -26.96 0.46
CA LYS A 620 17.41 -28.40 0.46
C LYS A 620 15.95 -28.70 0.83
N LEU A 621 15.36 -27.91 1.73
CA LEU A 621 13.94 -27.99 2.08
C LEU A 621 13.05 -27.50 0.93
N ASN A 622 13.45 -26.43 0.23
CA ASN A 622 12.74 -25.95 -0.97
C ASN A 622 12.82 -26.92 -2.15
N ARG A 623 13.94 -27.64 -2.32
CA ARG A 623 14.06 -28.69 -3.36
C ARG A 623 13.23 -29.93 -3.06
N GLN A 624 13.13 -30.36 -1.80
CA GLN A 624 12.27 -31.49 -1.43
C GLN A 624 10.77 -31.16 -1.56
N ASN A 625 10.36 -29.90 -1.34
CA ASN A 625 8.98 -29.48 -1.61
C ASN A 625 8.68 -29.29 -3.11
N ASN A 626 9.69 -28.96 -3.93
CA ASN A 626 9.53 -28.87 -5.38
C ASN A 626 9.49 -30.23 -6.09
N GLU A 627 10.08 -31.30 -5.53
CA GLU A 627 9.98 -32.65 -6.10
C GLU A 627 8.61 -33.33 -5.90
N LEU A 628 7.71 -32.74 -5.09
CA LEU A 628 6.29 -33.15 -4.99
C LEU A 628 5.38 -32.46 -6.02
N ASN A 629 5.88 -31.47 -6.77
CA ASN A 629 5.15 -30.81 -7.85
C ASN A 629 5.50 -31.41 -9.22
N LEU A 630 5.33 -32.73 -9.37
CA LEU A 630 5.12 -33.30 -10.70
C LEU A 630 3.81 -32.73 -11.25
N ILE A 631 3.93 -31.74 -12.11
CA ILE A 631 2.83 -31.05 -12.80
C ILE A 631 1.95 -32.11 -13.48
N ASN A 632 0.72 -32.25 -12.99
CA ASN A 632 -0.27 -33.08 -13.63
C ASN A 632 -0.95 -32.24 -14.72
N ASP A 633 -0.65 -32.50 -15.99
CA ASP A 633 -1.25 -31.85 -17.17
C ASP A 633 -2.80 -31.98 -17.26
N LYS A 634 -3.43 -32.63 -16.29
CA LYS A 634 -4.89 -32.77 -16.15
C LYS A 634 -5.54 -31.68 -15.29
N VAL A 635 -4.78 -30.86 -14.56
CA VAL A 635 -5.37 -29.82 -13.70
C VAL A 635 -6.00 -28.73 -14.59
N ARG A 636 -7.31 -28.56 -14.46
CA ARG A 636 -8.09 -27.50 -15.13
C ARG A 636 -8.78 -26.64 -14.09
N PHE A 637 -8.73 -25.33 -14.30
CA PHE A 637 -9.40 -24.35 -13.48
C PHE A 637 -10.76 -24.01 -14.06
N TYR A 638 -11.77 -24.16 -13.23
CA TYR A 638 -13.12 -23.69 -13.46
C TYR A 638 -13.37 -22.46 -12.57
N PRO A 639 -13.99 -21.39 -13.09
CA PRO A 639 -14.48 -20.30 -12.26
C PRO A 639 -15.48 -20.82 -11.22
N LYS A 640 -15.71 -20.04 -10.16
CA LYS A 640 -16.69 -20.37 -9.12
C LYS A 640 -18.02 -20.83 -9.75
N PRO A 641 -18.49 -22.06 -9.48
CA PRO A 641 -19.73 -22.53 -10.05
C PRO A 641 -20.86 -21.61 -9.59
N LEU A 642 -21.64 -21.08 -10.54
CA LEU A 642 -22.85 -20.34 -10.23
C LEU A 642 -23.72 -21.27 -9.37
N ARG A 643 -24.11 -20.82 -8.17
CA ARG A 643 -25.15 -21.52 -7.40
C ARG A 643 -26.39 -21.55 -8.28
N VAL A 644 -26.67 -22.70 -8.89
CA VAL A 644 -27.98 -22.99 -9.45
C VAL A 644 -28.87 -23.15 -8.23
N TRP A 645 -29.68 -22.14 -7.92
CA TRP A 645 -30.76 -22.29 -6.96
C TRP A 645 -31.70 -23.34 -7.54
N ALA A 646 -31.72 -24.53 -6.93
CA ALA A 646 -32.68 -25.58 -7.22
C ALA A 646 -33.98 -25.34 -6.45
#